data_AF-A0A484M7W8-F1
#
_entry.id   AF-A0A484M7W8-F1
#
_cell.length_a   1.000
_cell.length_b   1.000
_cell.length_c   1.000
_cell.angle_alpha   90.00
_cell.angle_beta   90.00
_cell.angle_gamma   90.00
#
_symmetry.space_group_name_H-M   'P 1'
#
loop_
_entity.id
_entity.type
_entity.pdbx_description
1 polymer ?
#
loop_
_entity_poly.entity_id
_entity_poly.type
_entity_poly.pdbx_seq_one_letter_code
_entity_poly.pdbx_strand_id
1 'polypeptide(L)'
;MVDVIKCCFDSIAQISDDIKGAIIYLDAGSTESFQLLGAFSLLYELGAHAICSLEKTSPLDKVADWSSDAGSHKKIVVITSRLLSDAHRYILRCLSTLQNVDRCAIFTSISETAHSAYPDSPLGPDAFREYESLLVLDYEEQLLRRSQTKCELSGESLPNQNLAPSDEGSSPLASTAEHMSQFDGISSVKDPEDTVIGKETVPGRKLDVSVRHFPLVLCPFSSKFFVLPSEGSVAEAYLSTEQENSISRGLPPISTGIPLDSDDVPPGEALTAQFLYHLAAKMDLRLEIFSLGDFSKTVGKLLTDMSSLYDVGCRKRSAGLLVIDRTLDLLTPCCHGDSLVDQIFSSLPRRERTLASLGSQNQLKFGPTYLQRAPLSAMIPLENFIQEEESSTKEKSRMLECIEAFLSGLNGEKSFNSSGSDFLSGSFVSTDNYRGTPYLEAILDKRTKDGTLLIKKWLQESLRQENISLNTKLSPGNNDLKSELGVMIKALTKSQSLLMKNKGIVYLAIAALYVLDELHSSRWNAFNSAEKILTVNAGDTSQSLAAQISDLINKSALVGVQETTSKGLLTLQDALLLSVNGYILAGENFPTSGTSGPFSWQDEHTIKESIVDAIVENPAVAKLKFLQGLTEEVDVANSSDRKQEKDVSPDQEGTIDFDEWDNWEDDDIENDKDKVNACGDMQRKLELRHRVDNFFNFLHKLCKVRGNVMFREWSVMGENKYSDDPYSKKGLLYKVLSRVLEKQDVPGLEYHSTTVGRLFKSGLGRFGLGQAKPSLADQNVIMVFVIGGINCVEVREAHEALSESSRPDIDLVLGGTTLLTPNDMFELLLGESGYL
;
A
#
# COMPACT_ATOMS: atom_id res chain seq x y z
N MET A 1 -14.69 -22.05 -14.28
CA MET A 1 -13.74 -20.93 -14.37
C MET A 1 -13.57 -20.36 -12.98
N VAL A 2 -12.36 -19.97 -12.60
CA VAL A 2 -12.07 -19.28 -11.34
C VAL A 2 -12.51 -17.82 -11.46
N ASP A 3 -13.09 -17.25 -10.40
CA ASP A 3 -13.55 -15.86 -10.38
C ASP A 3 -13.38 -15.30 -8.97
N VAL A 4 -12.38 -14.44 -8.80
CA VAL A 4 -12.00 -13.88 -7.49
C VAL A 4 -13.10 -12.97 -6.94
N ILE A 5 -13.68 -12.12 -7.78
CA ILE A 5 -14.77 -11.20 -7.42
C ILE A 5 -15.98 -12.00 -6.93
N LYS A 6 -16.36 -13.06 -7.66
CA LYS A 6 -17.45 -13.92 -7.24
C LYS A 6 -17.17 -14.61 -5.91
N CYS A 7 -15.96 -15.15 -5.71
CA CYS A 7 -15.59 -15.79 -4.44
C CYS A 7 -15.70 -14.82 -3.25
N CYS A 8 -15.33 -13.54 -3.43
CA CYS A 8 -15.52 -12.50 -2.42
C CYS A 8 -17.01 -12.27 -2.10
N PHE A 9 -17.87 -12.07 -3.10
CA PHE A 9 -19.32 -11.90 -2.89
C PHE A 9 -19.96 -13.15 -2.25
N ASP A 10 -19.63 -14.36 -2.73
CA ASP A 10 -20.09 -15.64 -2.18
C ASP A 10 -19.65 -15.78 -0.70
N SER A 11 -18.52 -15.18 -0.30
CA SER A 11 -18.06 -15.17 1.10
C SER A 11 -18.75 -14.10 1.96
N ILE A 12 -19.05 -12.92 1.43
CA ILE A 12 -19.88 -11.92 2.13
C ILE A 12 -21.28 -12.47 2.38
N ALA A 13 -21.86 -13.21 1.43
CA ALA A 13 -23.15 -13.88 1.60
C ALA A 13 -23.15 -14.93 2.73
N GLN A 14 -22.00 -15.60 3.00
CA GLN A 14 -21.86 -16.57 4.10
C GLN A 14 -22.01 -15.94 5.49
N ILE A 15 -21.82 -14.63 5.63
CA ILE A 15 -21.95 -13.90 6.91
C ILE A 15 -23.24 -13.06 6.99
N SER A 16 -24.21 -13.34 6.11
CA SER A 16 -25.51 -12.64 6.03
C SER A 16 -26.28 -12.62 7.36
N ASP A 17 -26.30 -13.73 8.09
CA ASP A 17 -26.98 -13.82 9.40
C ASP A 17 -26.35 -12.92 10.48
N ASP A 18 -25.07 -12.55 10.33
CA ASP A 18 -24.38 -11.60 11.19
C ASP A 18 -24.52 -10.15 10.71
N ILE A 19 -24.54 -9.92 9.39
CA ILE A 19 -24.81 -8.61 8.79
C ILE A 19 -26.24 -8.12 9.09
N LYS A 20 -27.23 -9.02 9.02
CA LYS A 20 -28.65 -8.66 9.13
C LYS A 20 -28.96 -7.96 10.45
N GLY A 21 -29.42 -6.71 10.34
CA GLY A 21 -29.77 -5.84 11.46
C GLY A 21 -28.57 -5.23 12.21
N ALA A 22 -27.35 -5.35 11.69
CA ALA A 22 -26.16 -4.81 12.34
C ALA A 22 -25.76 -3.41 11.83
N ILE A 23 -25.05 -2.66 12.67
CA ILE A 23 -24.17 -1.56 12.23
C ILE A 23 -22.81 -2.18 11.90
N ILE A 24 -22.31 -1.96 10.68
CA ILE A 24 -21.03 -2.48 10.21
C ILE A 24 -19.96 -1.41 10.38
N TYR A 25 -18.86 -1.75 11.05
CA TYR A 25 -17.64 -0.97 11.10
C TYR A 25 -16.55 -1.63 10.27
N LEU A 26 -15.97 -0.86 9.35
CA LEU A 26 -14.85 -1.28 8.51
C LEU A 26 -13.60 -0.49 8.90
N ASP A 27 -12.45 -1.15 9.00
CA ASP A 27 -11.17 -0.44 9.02
C ASP A 27 -10.79 0.09 7.62
N ALA A 28 -9.74 0.89 7.53
CA ALA A 28 -9.36 1.56 6.29
C ALA A 28 -9.05 0.57 5.14
N GLY A 29 -8.31 -0.51 5.41
CA GLY A 29 -8.02 -1.54 4.41
C GLY A 29 -9.27 -2.36 4.02
N SER A 30 -10.16 -2.67 4.96
CA SER A 30 -11.46 -3.30 4.65
C SER A 30 -12.36 -2.37 3.84
N THR A 31 -12.33 -1.07 4.14
CA THR A 31 -13.06 -0.03 3.39
C THR A 31 -12.57 0.04 1.95
N GLU A 32 -11.25 0.05 1.74
CA GLU A 32 -10.64 0.04 0.40
C GLU A 32 -11.02 -1.23 -0.39
N SER A 33 -10.90 -2.41 0.23
CA SER A 33 -11.31 -3.70 -0.34
C SER A 33 -12.79 -3.71 -0.75
N PHE A 34 -13.69 -3.32 0.14
CA PHE A 34 -15.13 -3.35 -0.11
C PHE A 34 -15.57 -2.25 -1.09
N GLN A 35 -14.86 -1.12 -1.13
CA GLN A 35 -15.07 -0.06 -2.14
C GLN A 35 -14.70 -0.56 -3.54
N LEU A 36 -13.53 -1.18 -3.71
CA LEU A 36 -13.09 -1.70 -5.01
C LEU A 36 -13.89 -2.93 -5.46
N LEU A 37 -14.36 -3.75 -4.51
CA LEU A 37 -15.29 -4.86 -4.81
C LEU A 37 -16.71 -4.37 -5.17
N GLY A 38 -17.09 -3.13 -4.80
CA GLY A 38 -18.47 -2.65 -4.91
C GLY A 38 -19.42 -3.30 -3.90
N ALA A 39 -18.91 -3.78 -2.77
CA ALA A 39 -19.62 -4.62 -1.82
C ALA A 39 -20.62 -3.87 -0.91
N PHE A 40 -20.56 -2.54 -0.81
CA PHE A 40 -21.48 -1.78 0.05
C PHE A 40 -22.95 -2.00 -0.32
N SER A 41 -23.26 -2.08 -1.62
CA SER A 41 -24.62 -2.39 -2.10
C SER A 41 -25.11 -3.76 -1.60
N LEU A 42 -24.25 -4.79 -1.66
CA LEU A 42 -24.55 -6.12 -1.13
C LEU A 42 -24.74 -6.11 0.39
N LEU A 43 -23.94 -5.35 1.15
CA LEU A 43 -24.10 -5.24 2.60
C LEU A 43 -25.47 -4.66 2.98
N TYR A 44 -25.96 -3.65 2.25
CA TYR A 44 -27.32 -3.13 2.44
C TYR A 44 -28.40 -4.12 1.99
N GLU A 45 -28.21 -4.85 0.88
CA GLU A 45 -29.14 -5.92 0.45
C GLU A 45 -29.25 -7.05 1.49
N LEU A 46 -28.17 -7.37 2.19
CA LEU A 46 -28.14 -8.33 3.31
C LEU A 46 -28.74 -7.77 4.62
N GLY A 47 -29.15 -6.50 4.63
CA GLY A 47 -29.84 -5.86 5.76
C GLY A 47 -28.93 -5.21 6.80
N ALA A 48 -27.75 -4.72 6.41
CA ALA A 48 -27.00 -3.78 7.24
C ALA A 48 -27.79 -2.48 7.46
N HIS A 49 -27.81 -1.95 8.69
CA HIS A 49 -28.43 -0.65 8.98
C HIS A 49 -27.56 0.52 8.52
N ALA A 50 -26.25 0.43 8.75
CA ALA A 50 -25.26 1.42 8.35
C ALA A 50 -23.88 0.80 8.19
N ILE A 51 -23.02 1.50 7.45
CA ILE A 51 -21.61 1.17 7.23
C ILE A 51 -20.78 2.38 7.64
N CYS A 52 -19.89 2.20 8.60
CA CYS A 52 -19.13 3.25 9.28
C CYS A 52 -17.61 2.95 9.27
N SER A 53 -16.76 3.98 9.40
CA SER A 53 -15.32 3.77 9.60
C SER A 53 -15.00 3.49 11.07
N LEU A 54 -14.15 2.50 11.30
CA LEU A 54 -13.64 2.11 12.61
C LEU A 54 -12.68 3.17 13.18
N GLU A 55 -11.91 3.85 12.34
CA GLU A 55 -10.98 4.94 12.69
C GLU A 55 -11.68 6.28 12.93
N LYS A 56 -12.81 6.53 12.26
CA LYS A 56 -13.61 7.77 12.38
C LYS A 56 -14.94 7.61 13.14
N THR A 57 -15.07 6.60 14.01
CA THR A 57 -16.27 6.34 14.80
C THR A 57 -16.78 7.58 15.53
N SER A 58 -18.07 7.90 15.38
CA SER A 58 -18.65 9.15 15.89
C SER A 58 -19.84 8.91 16.82
N PRO A 59 -20.21 9.88 17.69
CA PRO A 59 -21.46 9.82 18.43
C PRO A 59 -22.72 9.89 17.55
N LEU A 60 -22.61 10.36 16.31
CA LEU A 60 -23.71 10.42 15.34
C LEU A 60 -24.06 9.03 14.79
N ASP A 61 -23.15 8.06 14.88
CA ASP A 61 -23.39 6.67 14.47
C ASP A 61 -24.54 6.05 15.30
N LYS A 62 -24.78 6.54 16.53
CA LYS A 62 -25.97 6.18 17.34
C LYS A 62 -27.29 6.54 16.66
N VAL A 63 -27.27 7.57 15.82
CA VAL A 63 -28.41 8.12 15.10
C VAL A 63 -28.66 7.34 13.82
N ALA A 64 -27.79 6.42 13.38
CA ALA A 64 -28.10 5.50 12.28
C ALA A 64 -29.25 4.51 12.62
N ASP A 65 -29.62 4.41 13.90
CA ASP A 65 -30.64 3.53 14.47
C ASP A 65 -32.07 4.08 14.28
N TRP A 66 -32.43 4.57 13.09
CA TRP A 66 -33.68 5.31 12.81
C TRP A 66 -34.98 4.50 12.91
N SER A 67 -34.91 3.18 13.13
CA SER A 67 -36.10 2.31 13.12
C SER A 67 -36.13 1.21 14.18
N SER A 68 -35.21 1.17 15.16
CA SER A 68 -35.37 0.23 16.26
C SER A 68 -36.53 0.66 17.16
N ASP A 69 -37.50 -0.23 17.37
CA ASP A 69 -38.32 -0.19 18.58
C ASP A 69 -37.39 -0.10 19.80
N ALA A 70 -37.78 0.67 20.83
CA ALA A 70 -36.94 1.11 21.95
C ALA A 70 -36.44 0.02 22.93
N GLY A 71 -36.36 -1.24 22.47
CA GLY A 71 -35.77 -2.38 23.16
C GLY A 71 -35.06 -3.39 22.23
N SER A 72 -34.82 -3.06 20.96
CA SER A 72 -34.09 -3.96 20.04
C SER A 72 -32.60 -4.08 20.42
N HIS A 73 -32.05 -5.29 20.34
CA HIS A 73 -30.67 -5.56 20.73
C HIS A 73 -29.67 -4.97 19.73
N LYS A 74 -28.77 -4.08 20.20
CA LYS A 74 -27.78 -3.48 19.31
C LYS A 74 -26.71 -4.49 18.95
N LYS A 75 -26.66 -4.79 17.65
CA LYS A 75 -25.74 -5.73 17.03
C LYS A 75 -24.72 -4.96 16.21
N ILE A 76 -23.44 -5.22 16.46
CA ILE A 76 -22.31 -4.65 15.73
C ILE A 76 -21.59 -5.75 14.98
N VAL A 77 -21.18 -5.44 13.75
CA VAL A 77 -20.21 -6.24 12.99
C VAL A 77 -18.98 -5.36 12.76
N VAL A 78 -17.80 -5.83 13.15
CA VAL A 78 -16.53 -5.22 12.74
C VAL A 78 -15.91 -6.12 11.68
N ILE A 79 -15.46 -5.55 10.56
CA ILE A 79 -14.60 -6.25 9.60
C ILE A 79 -13.25 -5.51 9.55
N THR A 80 -12.18 -6.26 9.79
CA THR A 80 -10.81 -5.72 9.89
C THR A 80 -9.83 -6.50 9.01
N SER A 81 -8.95 -5.74 8.37
CA SER A 81 -7.80 -6.18 7.58
C SER A 81 -6.49 -6.13 8.39
N ARG A 82 -6.56 -5.67 9.65
CA ARG A 82 -5.43 -5.53 10.58
C ARG A 82 -5.36 -6.68 11.59
N LEU A 83 -4.24 -6.74 12.31
CA LEU A 83 -4.10 -7.53 13.53
C LEU A 83 -5.14 -7.11 14.57
N LEU A 84 -5.62 -8.07 15.38
CA LEU A 84 -6.62 -7.78 16.41
C LEU A 84 -6.07 -6.83 17.48
N SER A 85 -4.78 -6.93 17.81
CA SER A 85 -4.04 -6.01 18.67
C SER A 85 -4.03 -4.56 18.16
N ASP A 86 -3.80 -4.35 16.86
CA ASP A 86 -3.87 -3.02 16.21
C ASP A 86 -5.28 -2.45 16.23
N ALA A 87 -6.26 -3.27 15.85
CA ALA A 87 -7.66 -2.88 15.74
C ALA A 87 -8.29 -2.60 17.12
N HIS A 88 -7.78 -3.24 18.18
CA HIS A 88 -8.34 -3.25 19.53
C HIS A 88 -8.74 -1.86 20.02
N ARG A 89 -7.83 -0.88 19.97
CA ARG A 89 -8.10 0.48 20.48
C ARG A 89 -9.29 1.15 19.79
N TYR A 90 -9.51 0.86 18.51
CA TYR A 90 -10.62 1.42 17.73
C TYR A 90 -11.92 0.67 17.99
N ILE A 91 -11.87 -0.67 18.09
CA ILE A 91 -13.01 -1.53 18.43
C ILE A 91 -13.55 -1.16 19.82
N LEU A 92 -12.67 -1.08 20.81
CA LEU A 92 -13.02 -0.71 22.18
C LEU A 92 -13.60 0.72 22.25
N ARG A 93 -13.01 1.69 21.51
CA ARG A 93 -13.57 3.04 21.38
C ARG A 93 -14.96 3.04 20.72
N CYS A 94 -15.19 2.20 19.72
CA CYS A 94 -16.49 2.05 19.05
C CYS A 94 -17.57 1.54 20.01
N LEU A 95 -17.32 0.41 20.68
CA LEU A 95 -18.21 -0.18 21.70
C LEU A 95 -18.54 0.82 22.82
N SER A 96 -17.52 1.53 23.30
CA SER A 96 -17.65 2.57 24.33
C SER A 96 -18.36 3.83 23.83
N THR A 97 -18.40 4.10 22.52
CA THR A 97 -19.10 5.26 21.97
C THR A 97 -20.59 4.98 21.87
N LEU A 98 -20.99 3.86 21.24
CA LEU A 98 -22.39 3.57 20.89
C LEU A 98 -23.33 3.34 22.08
N GLN A 99 -22.83 2.71 23.15
CA GLN A 99 -23.58 2.33 24.37
C GLN A 99 -24.70 1.29 24.14
N ASN A 100 -24.91 0.42 25.12
CA ASN A 100 -25.90 -0.67 25.10
C ASN A 100 -25.73 -1.62 23.91
N VAL A 101 -24.49 -2.00 23.60
CA VAL A 101 -24.18 -3.05 22.62
C VAL A 101 -24.40 -4.40 23.30
N ASP A 102 -25.30 -5.21 22.77
CA ASP A 102 -25.56 -6.55 23.32
C ASP A 102 -24.69 -7.62 22.62
N ARG A 103 -24.39 -7.45 21.32
CA ARG A 103 -23.59 -8.42 20.53
C ARG A 103 -22.62 -7.75 19.56
N CYS A 104 -21.37 -8.20 19.56
CA CYS A 104 -20.29 -7.78 18.67
C CYS A 104 -19.72 -9.01 17.92
N ALA A 105 -19.81 -9.02 16.59
CA ALA A 105 -19.15 -10.00 15.75
C ALA A 105 -17.96 -9.36 15.04
N ILE A 106 -16.77 -9.95 15.17
CA ILE A 106 -15.52 -9.43 14.61
C ILE A 106 -15.04 -10.41 13.54
N PHE A 107 -14.86 -9.92 12.32
CA PHE A 107 -14.32 -10.66 11.19
C PHE A 107 -12.94 -10.11 10.85
N THR A 108 -11.90 -10.92 10.98
CA THR A 108 -10.51 -10.53 10.66
C THR A 108 -10.02 -11.28 9.42
N SER A 109 -9.30 -10.60 8.53
CA SER A 109 -8.65 -11.24 7.37
C SER A 109 -7.48 -12.15 7.76
N ILE A 110 -6.89 -11.91 8.94
CA ILE A 110 -5.73 -12.62 9.47
C ILE A 110 -6.22 -13.87 10.20
N SER A 111 -5.60 -15.03 9.92
CA SER A 111 -5.98 -16.30 10.55
C SER A 111 -5.55 -16.34 12.02
N GLU A 112 -6.20 -17.18 12.82
CA GLU A 112 -5.87 -17.36 14.25
C GLU A 112 -4.40 -17.74 14.46
N THR A 113 -3.89 -18.69 13.68
CA THR A 113 -2.48 -19.07 13.67
C THR A 113 -1.55 -17.93 13.23
N ALA A 114 -2.01 -17.02 12.37
CA ALA A 114 -1.25 -15.85 11.95
C ALA A 114 -1.19 -14.75 13.04
N HIS A 115 -2.24 -14.58 13.85
CA HIS A 115 -2.17 -13.71 15.04
C HIS A 115 -1.21 -14.29 16.09
N SER A 116 -1.25 -15.61 16.32
CA SER A 116 -0.36 -16.28 17.27
C SER A 116 1.12 -16.27 16.84
N ALA A 117 1.38 -16.43 15.54
CA ALA A 117 2.75 -16.49 15.00
C ALA A 117 3.36 -15.12 14.65
N TYR A 118 2.64 -14.02 14.85
CA TYR A 118 3.17 -12.69 14.57
C TYR A 118 4.23 -12.29 15.62
N PRO A 119 5.38 -11.70 15.25
CA PRO A 119 6.39 -11.24 16.20
C PRO A 119 5.81 -10.28 17.23
N ASP A 120 6.20 -10.45 18.50
CA ASP A 120 5.70 -9.67 19.65
C ASP A 120 4.17 -9.69 19.84
N SER A 121 3.47 -10.70 19.30
CA SER A 121 2.02 -10.82 19.48
C SER A 121 1.64 -11.00 20.96
N PRO A 122 0.65 -10.24 21.47
CA PRO A 122 0.11 -10.43 22.82
C PRO A 122 -0.87 -11.62 22.90
N LEU A 123 -1.12 -12.33 21.80
CA LEU A 123 -2.11 -13.41 21.71
C LEU A 123 -1.42 -14.76 21.53
N GLY A 124 -1.83 -15.74 22.33
CA GLY A 124 -1.40 -17.13 22.29
C GLY A 124 -2.05 -17.94 21.16
N PRO A 125 -1.95 -19.28 21.19
CA PRO A 125 -2.41 -20.15 20.12
C PRO A 125 -3.94 -20.24 19.96
N ASP A 126 -4.72 -19.83 20.96
CA ASP A 126 -6.19 -19.72 20.93
C ASP A 126 -6.59 -18.23 20.77
N ALA A 127 -5.89 -17.55 19.84
CA ALA A 127 -5.85 -16.09 19.74
C ALA A 127 -7.22 -15.44 19.61
N PHE A 128 -8.20 -16.10 18.98
CA PHE A 128 -9.55 -15.56 18.87
C PHE A 128 -10.28 -15.57 20.22
N ARG A 129 -10.22 -16.68 20.98
CA ARG A 129 -10.89 -16.80 22.28
C ARG A 129 -10.21 -16.00 23.39
N GLU A 130 -8.88 -15.88 23.32
CA GLU A 130 -8.11 -14.97 24.16
C GLU A 130 -8.52 -13.51 23.92
N TYR A 131 -8.63 -13.10 22.65
CA TYR A 131 -9.05 -11.74 22.29
C TYR A 131 -10.53 -11.45 22.62
N GLU A 132 -11.45 -12.42 22.43
CA GLU A 132 -12.85 -12.32 22.89
C GLU A 132 -12.92 -12.01 24.39
N SER A 133 -12.14 -12.73 25.19
CA SER A 133 -12.09 -12.57 26.64
C SER A 133 -11.50 -11.22 27.05
N LEU A 134 -10.39 -10.82 26.42
CA LEU A 134 -9.71 -9.54 26.64
C LEU A 134 -10.62 -8.35 26.32
N LEU A 135 -11.29 -8.36 25.16
CA LEU A 135 -12.17 -7.26 24.75
C LEU A 135 -13.38 -7.07 25.68
N VAL A 136 -13.93 -8.17 26.22
CA VAL A 136 -15.01 -8.10 27.22
C VAL A 136 -14.50 -7.47 28.52
N LEU A 137 -13.33 -7.89 29.01
CA LEU A 137 -12.73 -7.34 30.23
C LEU A 137 -12.44 -5.83 30.10
N ASP A 138 -11.80 -5.42 29.02
CA ASP A 138 -11.46 -4.00 28.79
C ASP A 138 -12.70 -3.13 28.59
N TYR A 139 -13.76 -3.68 27.99
CA TYR A 139 -15.06 -3.00 27.86
C TYR A 139 -15.76 -2.83 29.21
N GLU A 140 -15.80 -3.89 30.02
CA GLU A 140 -16.34 -3.84 31.39
C GLU A 140 -15.55 -2.86 32.26
N GLU A 141 -14.22 -2.80 32.15
CA GLU A 141 -13.39 -1.82 32.87
C GLU A 141 -13.69 -0.37 32.45
N GLN A 142 -13.82 -0.10 31.14
CA GLN A 142 -14.17 1.24 30.65
C GLN A 142 -15.57 1.68 31.08
N LEU A 143 -16.53 0.76 31.19
CA LEU A 143 -17.85 1.05 31.75
C LEU A 143 -17.76 1.38 33.25
N LEU A 144 -16.97 0.62 34.02
CA LEU A 144 -16.75 0.87 35.44
C LEU A 144 -16.11 2.25 35.69
N ARG A 145 -14.97 2.55 35.05
CA ARG A 145 -14.29 3.86 35.16
C ARG A 145 -15.24 5.02 34.87
N ARG A 146 -16.07 4.92 33.81
CA ARG A 146 -17.05 5.95 33.45
C ARG A 146 -18.21 6.07 34.42
N SER A 147 -18.60 5.01 35.12
CA SER A 147 -19.64 5.08 36.16
C SER A 147 -19.13 5.84 37.38
N GLN A 148 -17.86 5.63 37.77
CA GLN A 148 -17.18 6.38 38.82
C GLN A 148 -17.07 7.88 38.47
N THR A 149 -16.58 8.23 37.27
CA THR A 149 -16.50 9.65 36.84
C THR A 149 -17.86 10.33 36.78
N LYS A 150 -18.94 9.59 36.46
CA LYS A 150 -20.31 10.15 36.52
C LYS A 150 -20.75 10.42 37.95
N CYS A 151 -20.48 9.53 38.90
CA CYS A 151 -20.78 9.75 40.32
C CYS A 151 -19.99 10.91 40.93
N GLU A 152 -18.76 11.19 40.47
CA GLU A 152 -17.99 12.35 40.90
C GLU A 152 -18.54 13.68 40.36
N LEU A 153 -19.17 13.66 39.17
CA LEU A 153 -19.79 14.83 38.54
C LEU A 153 -21.25 15.07 38.97
N SER A 154 -21.99 14.02 39.31
CA SER A 154 -23.32 14.12 39.95
C SER A 154 -23.15 14.15 41.46
N GLY A 155 -22.99 15.35 42.03
CA GLY A 155 -22.75 15.56 43.46
C GLY A 155 -23.90 15.13 44.37
N GLU A 156 -24.08 13.83 44.57
CA GLU A 156 -24.81 13.24 45.70
C GLU A 156 -23.82 12.87 46.80
N SER A 157 -23.80 13.70 47.85
CA SER A 157 -22.93 13.49 49.00
C SER A 157 -23.42 12.35 49.89
N LEU A 158 -22.58 11.31 50.04
CA LEU A 158 -22.64 10.40 51.18
C LEU A 158 -21.53 10.77 52.19
N PRO A 159 -21.81 10.69 53.51
CA PRO A 159 -21.02 11.41 54.50
C PRO A 159 -19.66 10.77 54.80
N ASN A 160 -18.65 11.63 54.94
CA ASN A 160 -17.28 11.30 55.31
C ASN A 160 -17.18 10.33 56.50
N GLN A 161 -16.33 9.31 56.38
CA GLN A 161 -15.47 8.87 57.48
C GLN A 161 -14.01 8.95 57.02
N ASN A 162 -13.16 9.52 57.88
CA ASN A 162 -11.82 9.98 57.55
C ASN A 162 -10.71 9.02 57.98
N LEU A 163 -9.52 9.23 57.39
CA LEU A 163 -8.16 8.81 57.83
C LEU A 163 -7.78 7.34 57.55
N ALA A 164 -6.57 7.02 57.08
CA ALA A 164 -5.34 7.84 56.89
C ALA A 164 -4.51 7.36 55.65
N PRO A 165 -3.57 8.18 55.12
CA PRO A 165 -2.76 7.85 53.95
C PRO A 165 -1.36 7.29 54.28
N SER A 166 -0.88 6.36 53.44
CA SER A 166 0.51 5.84 53.35
C SER A 166 0.58 4.87 52.16
N ASP A 167 1.63 4.76 51.34
CA ASP A 167 2.81 5.60 51.06
C ASP A 167 3.33 5.18 49.65
N GLU A 168 4.32 5.86 49.08
CA GLU A 168 4.82 5.61 47.71
C GLU A 168 5.49 4.23 47.50
N GLY A 169 5.49 3.71 46.26
CA GLY A 169 6.32 2.54 45.89
C GLY A 169 6.08 1.96 44.48
N SER A 170 7.09 2.04 43.60
CA SER A 170 6.97 1.69 42.17
C SER A 170 7.66 0.36 41.80
N SER A 171 6.90 -0.62 41.25
CA SER A 171 7.39 -1.77 40.42
C SER A 171 8.34 -2.81 41.09
N PRO A 172 8.78 -3.92 40.45
CA PRO A 172 8.41 -4.56 39.17
C PRO A 172 8.16 -6.10 39.26
N LEU A 173 8.26 -6.79 38.12
CA LEU A 173 7.99 -8.21 37.77
C LEU A 173 8.33 -9.38 38.74
N ALA A 174 7.49 -10.41 38.62
CA ALA A 174 7.74 -11.87 38.55
C ALA A 174 8.34 -12.67 39.73
N SER A 175 7.66 -13.79 40.06
CA SER A 175 8.30 -15.09 40.31
C SER A 175 7.30 -16.25 40.15
N THR A 176 7.81 -17.43 39.79
CA THR A 176 7.05 -18.64 39.42
C THR A 176 7.19 -19.72 40.49
N ALA A 177 6.22 -20.67 40.50
CA ALA A 177 6.34 -22.08 40.89
C ALA A 177 5.61 -22.58 42.17
N GLU A 178 4.61 -23.44 41.91
CA GLU A 178 4.39 -24.77 42.50
C GLU A 178 4.17 -24.95 44.03
N HIS A 179 2.96 -25.39 44.44
CA HIS A 179 2.71 -26.83 44.66
C HIS A 179 1.23 -27.22 44.97
N MET A 180 0.74 -28.18 44.19
CA MET A 180 -0.28 -29.24 44.38
C MET A 180 -1.28 -29.32 45.58
N SER A 181 -2.42 -29.97 45.27
CA SER A 181 -3.34 -30.75 46.15
C SER A 181 -4.44 -29.97 46.91
N GLN A 182 -5.66 -30.48 47.17
CA GLN A 182 -6.37 -31.71 46.73
C GLN A 182 -7.90 -31.63 47.02
N PHE A 183 -8.70 -32.36 46.23
CA PHE A 183 -10.02 -32.98 46.53
C PHE A 183 -11.34 -32.20 46.72
N ASP A 184 -12.39 -32.90 46.24
CA ASP A 184 -13.82 -32.62 46.17
C ASP A 184 -14.57 -32.41 47.50
N GLY A 185 -15.80 -31.88 47.41
CA GLY A 185 -16.76 -31.85 48.53
C GLY A 185 -18.19 -31.45 48.15
N ILE A 186 -18.95 -32.32 47.47
CA ILE A 186 -20.40 -32.15 47.28
C ILE A 186 -21.12 -32.43 48.61
N SER A 187 -21.96 -31.51 49.09
CA SER A 187 -23.17 -31.90 49.86
C SER A 187 -24.25 -30.80 49.83
N SER A 188 -25.51 -31.23 49.79
CA SER A 188 -26.71 -30.39 49.70
C SER A 188 -27.54 -30.47 50.99
N VAL A 189 -27.98 -29.34 51.55
CA VAL A 189 -29.04 -29.30 52.58
C VAL A 189 -29.98 -28.11 52.39
N LYS A 190 -31.25 -28.31 52.77
CA LYS A 190 -32.42 -27.43 52.75
C LYS A 190 -32.99 -27.34 54.18
N ASP A 191 -33.73 -26.32 54.64
CA ASP A 191 -34.38 -25.10 54.11
C ASP A 191 -34.78 -24.22 55.35
N PRO A 192 -35.43 -23.03 55.27
CA PRO A 192 -35.46 -21.93 54.30
C PRO A 192 -35.40 -20.52 55.00
N GLU A 193 -35.82 -19.46 54.28
CA GLU A 193 -36.31 -18.14 54.79
C GLU A 193 -35.42 -17.30 55.72
N ASP A 194 -34.83 -16.24 55.15
CA ASP A 194 -34.86 -14.93 55.79
C ASP A 194 -35.00 -13.82 54.73
N THR A 195 -36.02 -12.95 54.87
CA THR A 195 -36.40 -11.99 53.84
C THR A 195 -35.80 -10.61 54.14
N VAL A 196 -34.61 -10.34 53.61
CA VAL A 196 -34.00 -9.01 53.67
C VAL A 196 -34.01 -8.37 52.28
N ILE A 197 -34.75 -7.27 52.16
CA ILE A 197 -34.90 -6.47 50.94
C ILE A 197 -33.57 -5.79 50.62
N GLY A 198 -32.76 -6.44 49.78
CA GLY A 198 -31.54 -5.90 49.19
C GLY A 198 -31.76 -5.65 47.70
N LYS A 199 -31.48 -4.42 47.24
CA LYS A 199 -31.67 -3.92 45.87
C LYS A 199 -31.42 -5.00 44.80
N GLU A 200 -32.42 -5.26 43.97
CA GLU A 200 -32.22 -5.93 42.68
C GLU A 200 -31.23 -5.10 41.84
N THR A 201 -29.97 -5.53 41.79
CA THR A 201 -29.11 -5.15 40.67
C THR A 201 -29.68 -5.81 39.43
N VAL A 202 -30.31 -5.00 38.57
CA VAL A 202 -30.69 -5.42 37.20
C VAL A 202 -29.51 -6.19 36.61
N PRO A 203 -29.69 -7.41 36.08
CA PRO A 203 -28.59 -8.19 35.54
C PRO A 203 -27.92 -7.38 34.44
N GLY A 204 -26.69 -6.95 34.69
CA GLY A 204 -25.89 -6.22 33.71
C GLY A 204 -25.78 -7.09 32.46
N ARG A 205 -26.33 -6.63 31.34
CA ARG A 205 -26.27 -7.37 30.09
C ARG A 205 -24.81 -7.46 29.67
N LYS A 206 -24.26 -8.68 29.74
CA LYS A 206 -22.89 -8.96 29.33
C LYS A 206 -22.80 -8.88 27.81
N LEU A 207 -21.76 -8.21 27.32
CA LEU A 207 -21.46 -8.12 25.89
C LEU A 207 -21.12 -9.52 25.35
N ASP A 208 -21.87 -9.99 24.35
CA ASP A 208 -21.55 -11.19 23.58
C ASP A 208 -20.54 -10.83 22.48
N VAL A 209 -19.33 -11.39 22.53
CA VAL A 209 -18.27 -11.16 21.53
C VAL A 209 -17.98 -12.47 20.81
N SER A 210 -17.86 -12.42 19.48
CA SER A 210 -17.39 -13.54 18.67
C SER A 210 -16.35 -13.07 17.65
N VAL A 211 -15.24 -13.77 17.52
CA VAL A 211 -14.17 -13.50 16.55
C VAL A 211 -14.11 -14.63 15.53
N ARG A 212 -14.07 -14.29 14.24
CA ARG A 212 -14.03 -15.26 13.13
C ARG A 212 -13.09 -14.83 12.02
N HIS A 213 -12.52 -15.83 11.35
CA HIS A 213 -11.67 -15.62 10.18
C HIS A 213 -12.50 -15.34 8.91
N PHE A 214 -12.17 -14.27 8.20
CA PHE A 214 -12.78 -13.84 6.95
C PHE A 214 -11.68 -13.47 5.93
N PRO A 215 -11.04 -14.46 5.28
CA PRO A 215 -9.81 -14.24 4.51
C PRO A 215 -9.95 -13.42 3.22
N LEU A 216 -11.16 -13.23 2.69
CA LEU A 216 -11.36 -12.58 1.39
C LEU A 216 -11.51 -11.05 1.47
N VAL A 217 -10.71 -10.41 2.32
CA VAL A 217 -10.48 -8.95 2.30
C VAL A 217 -9.29 -8.67 1.38
N LEU A 218 -9.58 -8.59 0.08
CA LEU A 218 -8.64 -8.32 -0.99
C LEU A 218 -9.22 -7.27 -1.95
N CYS A 219 -8.38 -6.69 -2.80
CA CYS A 219 -8.74 -5.61 -3.72
C CYS A 219 -8.70 -6.13 -5.17
N PRO A 220 -9.83 -6.61 -5.73
CA PRO A 220 -9.87 -7.15 -7.08
C PRO A 220 -10.07 -6.04 -8.12
N PHE A 221 -9.15 -5.95 -9.07
CA PHE A 221 -9.25 -5.08 -10.24
C PHE A 221 -10.04 -5.74 -11.38
N SER A 222 -10.06 -7.08 -11.41
CA SER A 222 -10.84 -7.87 -12.37
C SER A 222 -11.20 -9.24 -11.79
N SER A 223 -11.90 -10.09 -12.56
CA SER A 223 -12.17 -11.49 -12.15
C SER A 223 -10.89 -12.33 -11.99
N LYS A 224 -9.77 -11.85 -12.56
CA LYS A 224 -8.46 -12.51 -12.67
C LYS A 224 -7.31 -11.76 -11.99
N PHE A 225 -7.45 -10.48 -11.67
CA PHE A 225 -6.37 -9.66 -11.13
C PHE A 225 -6.79 -9.01 -9.80
N PHE A 226 -5.97 -9.21 -8.76
CA PHE A 226 -6.19 -8.61 -7.45
C PHE A 226 -4.88 -8.22 -6.77
N VAL A 227 -4.96 -7.35 -5.76
CA VAL A 227 -3.88 -7.06 -4.82
C VAL A 227 -4.43 -7.05 -3.39
N LEU A 228 -3.57 -6.88 -2.40
CA LEU A 228 -3.99 -6.74 -0.99
C LEU A 228 -4.31 -5.27 -0.64
N PRO A 229 -5.16 -5.01 0.36
CA PRO A 229 -5.46 -3.64 0.80
C PRO A 229 -4.22 -2.96 1.42
N SER A 230 -3.99 -1.72 1.02
CA SER A 230 -2.81 -0.90 1.35
C SER A 230 -2.67 -0.49 2.81
N GLU A 231 -3.77 -0.51 3.57
CA GLU A 231 -3.84 -0.25 5.02
C GLU A 231 -4.13 -1.53 5.84
N GLY A 232 -3.94 -2.73 5.24
CA GLY A 232 -4.10 -4.03 5.89
C GLY A 232 -2.76 -4.70 6.25
N SER A 233 -2.72 -5.45 7.36
CA SER A 233 -1.47 -5.93 7.95
C SER A 233 -0.61 -6.81 7.04
N VAL A 234 -1.19 -7.53 6.06
CA VAL A 234 -0.40 -8.35 5.12
C VAL A 234 0.37 -7.49 4.10
N ALA A 235 -0.17 -6.33 3.70
CA ALA A 235 0.49 -5.41 2.76
C ALA A 235 1.48 -4.46 3.45
N GLU A 236 1.20 -4.14 4.72
CA GLU A 236 2.03 -3.32 5.62
C GLU A 236 3.15 -4.12 6.32
N ALA A 237 3.14 -5.46 6.22
CA ALA A 237 4.16 -6.32 6.82
C ALA A 237 5.53 -6.15 6.16
N TYR A 238 6.58 -6.22 6.97
CA TYR A 238 7.94 -6.21 6.47
C TYR A 238 8.29 -7.52 5.77
N LEU A 239 8.91 -7.38 4.58
CA LEU A 239 9.40 -8.47 3.74
C LEU A 239 10.93 -8.67 3.88
N SER A 240 11.62 -7.71 4.51
CA SER A 240 13.01 -7.87 4.93
C SER A 240 13.27 -7.08 6.21
N THR A 241 14.31 -7.47 6.95
CA THR A 241 14.94 -6.71 8.02
C THR A 241 16.24 -6.08 7.50
N GLU A 242 16.82 -5.13 8.23
CA GLU A 242 18.01 -4.39 7.77
C GLU A 242 19.25 -5.30 7.78
N GLN A 243 19.65 -5.76 6.59
CA GLN A 243 20.74 -6.70 6.35
C GLN A 243 21.54 -6.28 5.09
N GLU A 244 22.67 -6.95 4.80
CA GLU A 244 23.48 -6.59 3.62
C GLU A 244 22.69 -6.71 2.31
N ASN A 245 21.84 -7.73 2.22
CA ASN A 245 21.06 -8.09 1.01
C ASN A 245 19.67 -7.42 0.95
N SER A 246 19.27 -6.63 1.94
CA SER A 246 17.97 -5.95 1.94
C SER A 246 18.04 -4.57 1.28
N ILE A 247 17.05 -4.25 0.46
CA ILE A 247 16.94 -2.95 -0.23
C ILE A 247 15.97 -2.03 0.50
N SER A 248 14.80 -2.55 0.88
CA SER A 248 13.78 -1.81 1.63
C SER A 248 12.84 -2.75 2.36
N ARG A 249 12.21 -2.24 3.44
CA ARG A 249 11.26 -3.00 4.27
C ARG A 249 10.10 -3.60 3.47
N GLY A 250 9.73 -2.95 2.37
CA GLY A 250 8.61 -3.30 1.50
C GLY A 250 8.93 -4.18 0.30
N LEU A 251 10.18 -4.63 0.18
CA LEU A 251 10.65 -5.58 -0.83
C LEU A 251 11.27 -6.81 -0.15
N PRO A 252 11.20 -8.01 -0.77
CA PRO A 252 11.98 -9.16 -0.33
C PRO A 252 13.49 -8.84 -0.28
N PRO A 253 14.32 -9.63 0.40
CA PRO A 253 15.78 -9.54 0.23
C PRO A 253 16.18 -9.85 -1.22
N ILE A 254 17.37 -9.38 -1.62
CA ILE A 254 18.01 -9.83 -2.86
C ILE A 254 18.31 -11.31 -2.70
N SER A 255 17.82 -12.14 -3.63
CA SER A 255 18.11 -13.57 -3.62
C SER A 255 19.62 -13.79 -3.78
N THR A 256 20.20 -14.67 -2.98
CA THR A 256 21.63 -15.08 -3.08
C THR A 256 21.78 -16.55 -3.43
N GLY A 257 20.68 -17.31 -3.44
CA GLY A 257 20.67 -18.76 -3.63
C GLY A 257 21.15 -19.55 -2.39
N ILE A 258 21.59 -18.85 -1.34
CA ILE A 258 21.91 -19.40 -0.03
C ILE A 258 20.69 -19.18 0.87
N PRO A 259 20.14 -20.20 1.56
CA PRO A 259 19.10 -19.99 2.54
C PRO A 259 19.61 -19.07 3.66
N LEU A 260 18.78 -18.12 4.08
CA LEU A 260 19.06 -17.29 5.25
C LEU A 260 18.97 -18.17 6.51
N ASP A 261 20.11 -18.48 7.13
CA ASP A 261 20.21 -19.09 8.48
C ASP A 261 19.90 -18.03 9.58
N SER A 262 18.86 -17.22 9.36
CA SER A 262 18.43 -16.13 10.23
C SER A 262 17.19 -16.58 11.01
N ASP A 263 17.29 -16.65 12.34
CA ASP A 263 16.14 -16.93 13.21
C ASP A 263 15.07 -15.81 13.14
N ASP A 264 15.44 -14.61 12.71
CA ASP A 264 14.56 -13.44 12.53
C ASP A 264 13.75 -13.54 11.22
N VAL A 265 12.71 -14.38 11.23
CA VAL A 265 11.75 -14.50 10.11
C VAL A 265 10.90 -13.22 9.98
N PRO A 266 10.91 -12.51 8.83
CA PRO A 266 10.07 -11.33 8.62
C PRO A 266 8.57 -11.67 8.71
N PRO A 267 7.74 -10.82 9.37
CA PRO A 267 6.31 -11.11 9.57
C PRO A 267 5.54 -11.32 8.25
N GLY A 268 6.01 -10.70 7.16
CA GLY A 268 5.40 -10.86 5.84
C GLY A 268 5.46 -12.28 5.28
N GLU A 269 6.39 -13.13 5.69
CA GLU A 269 6.47 -14.53 5.23
C GLU A 269 5.27 -15.33 5.70
N ALA A 270 5.05 -15.36 7.02
CA ALA A 270 3.95 -16.06 7.66
C ALA A 270 2.59 -15.51 7.21
N LEU A 271 2.43 -14.19 7.19
CA LEU A 271 1.19 -13.53 6.77
C LEU A 271 0.85 -13.81 5.30
N THR A 272 1.83 -13.76 4.39
CA THR A 272 1.60 -14.05 2.96
C THR A 272 1.27 -15.52 2.73
N ALA A 273 1.98 -16.45 3.38
CA ALA A 273 1.70 -17.87 3.28
C ALA A 273 0.30 -18.22 3.80
N GLN A 274 -0.09 -17.70 4.95
CA GLN A 274 -1.42 -17.89 5.55
C GLN A 274 -2.53 -17.34 4.65
N PHE A 275 -2.36 -16.12 4.12
CA PHE A 275 -3.29 -15.54 3.15
C PHE A 275 -3.49 -16.44 1.91
N LEU A 276 -2.40 -16.85 1.25
CA LEU A 276 -2.46 -17.67 0.04
C LEU A 276 -3.10 -19.04 0.27
N TYR A 277 -2.80 -19.68 1.41
CA TYR A 277 -3.41 -20.95 1.82
C TYR A 277 -4.94 -20.80 1.98
N HIS A 278 -5.39 -19.79 2.72
CA HIS A 278 -6.81 -19.58 2.99
C HIS A 278 -7.58 -19.06 1.76
N LEU A 279 -6.94 -18.29 0.87
CA LEU A 279 -7.49 -17.91 -0.43
C LEU A 279 -7.78 -19.16 -1.28
N ALA A 280 -6.80 -20.05 -1.45
CA ALA A 280 -6.98 -21.30 -2.20
C ALA A 280 -8.05 -22.21 -1.58
N ALA A 281 -8.12 -22.28 -0.24
CA ALA A 281 -9.15 -23.01 0.47
C ALA A 281 -10.57 -22.46 0.21
N LYS A 282 -10.75 -21.13 0.20
CA LYS A 282 -12.04 -20.48 -0.16
C LYS A 282 -12.42 -20.66 -1.63
N MET A 283 -11.44 -20.84 -2.51
CA MET A 283 -11.66 -21.05 -3.95
C MET A 283 -11.82 -22.54 -4.34
N ASP A 284 -11.86 -23.44 -3.35
CA ASP A 284 -11.90 -24.91 -3.51
C ASP A 284 -10.76 -25.47 -4.39
N LEU A 285 -9.58 -24.87 -4.26
CA LEU A 285 -8.37 -25.23 -5.00
C LEU A 285 -7.42 -26.06 -4.12
N ARG A 286 -6.81 -27.07 -4.74
CA ARG A 286 -5.60 -27.73 -4.24
C ARG A 286 -4.41 -27.19 -5.01
N LEU A 287 -3.41 -26.70 -4.30
CA LEU A 287 -2.23 -26.07 -4.88
C LEU A 287 -1.12 -27.07 -5.19
N GLU A 288 -0.56 -26.96 -6.38
CA GLU A 288 0.76 -27.49 -6.74
C GLU A 288 1.72 -26.28 -6.76
N ILE A 289 2.65 -26.21 -5.81
CA ILE A 289 3.34 -24.96 -5.43
C ILE A 289 4.72 -24.87 -6.09
N PHE A 290 4.97 -23.75 -6.76
CA PHE A 290 6.22 -23.38 -7.40
C PHE A 290 6.68 -22.01 -6.89
N SER A 291 7.98 -21.81 -6.73
CA SER A 291 8.55 -20.57 -6.21
C SER A 291 9.79 -20.11 -6.96
N LEU A 292 9.92 -18.81 -7.14
CA LEU A 292 11.05 -18.14 -7.78
C LEU A 292 11.56 -17.00 -6.87
N GLY A 293 12.78 -17.15 -6.35
CA GLY A 293 13.36 -16.23 -5.35
C GLY A 293 13.37 -16.83 -3.94
N ASP A 294 14.31 -16.38 -3.09
CA ASP A 294 14.58 -17.00 -1.79
C ASP A 294 13.48 -16.79 -0.74
N PHE A 295 12.79 -15.64 -0.73
CA PHE A 295 11.64 -15.39 0.16
C PHE A 295 10.43 -16.22 -0.30
N SER A 296 10.16 -16.23 -1.61
CA SER A 296 9.14 -17.09 -2.24
C SER A 296 9.36 -18.57 -1.96
N LYS A 297 10.61 -19.05 -1.83
CA LYS A 297 10.89 -20.44 -1.40
C LYS A 297 10.47 -20.69 0.04
N THR A 298 10.70 -19.76 0.97
CA THR A 298 10.27 -19.92 2.37
C THR A 298 8.75 -19.90 2.48
N VAL A 299 8.07 -18.97 1.80
CA VAL A 299 6.61 -18.98 1.67
C VAL A 299 6.09 -20.29 1.06
N GLY A 300 6.77 -20.82 0.03
CA GLY A 300 6.43 -22.11 -0.59
C GLY A 300 6.57 -23.32 0.35
N LYS A 301 7.57 -23.32 1.24
CA LYS A 301 7.72 -24.32 2.31
C LYS A 301 6.57 -24.24 3.31
N LEU A 302 6.31 -23.04 3.86
CA LEU A 302 5.22 -22.79 4.82
C LEU A 302 3.86 -23.24 4.26
N LEU A 303 3.56 -22.89 3.00
CA LEU A 303 2.36 -23.35 2.29
C LEU A 303 2.27 -24.87 2.19
N THR A 304 3.39 -25.54 1.88
CA THR A 304 3.44 -26.99 1.73
C THR A 304 3.22 -27.72 3.05
N ASP A 305 3.80 -27.21 4.13
CA ASP A 305 3.65 -27.75 5.47
C ASP A 305 2.18 -27.63 5.94
N MET A 306 1.55 -26.47 5.75
CA MET A 306 0.11 -26.26 5.99
C MET A 306 -0.77 -27.19 5.16
N SER A 307 -0.60 -27.23 3.83
CA SER A 307 -1.39 -28.10 2.94
C SER A 307 -1.29 -29.59 3.32
N SER A 308 -0.14 -30.03 3.84
CA SER A 308 0.08 -31.44 4.18
C SER A 308 -0.78 -31.96 5.34
N LEU A 309 -1.25 -31.07 6.22
CA LEU A 309 -2.01 -31.42 7.42
C LEU A 309 -3.52 -31.52 7.17
N TYR A 310 -4.05 -30.77 6.20
CA TYR A 310 -5.50 -30.55 6.06
C TYR A 310 -6.13 -31.05 4.73
N ASP A 311 -5.36 -31.31 3.67
CA ASP A 311 -5.90 -31.69 2.35
C ASP A 311 -6.17 -33.21 2.15
N VAL A 312 -6.05 -34.04 3.20
CA VAL A 312 -6.21 -35.49 3.09
C VAL A 312 -7.67 -35.88 2.85
N GLY A 313 -7.99 -36.29 1.61
CA GLY A 313 -9.28 -36.87 1.22
C GLY A 313 -10.23 -35.93 0.46
N CYS A 314 -9.88 -34.64 0.34
CA CYS A 314 -10.71 -33.64 -0.35
C CYS A 314 -10.59 -33.72 -1.88
N ARG A 315 -11.73 -33.71 -2.59
CA ARG A 315 -11.79 -33.72 -4.07
C ARG A 315 -11.76 -32.30 -4.68
N LYS A 316 -10.77 -31.50 -4.32
CA LYS A 316 -10.59 -30.12 -4.81
C LYS A 316 -10.13 -30.07 -6.27
N ARG A 317 -10.31 -28.92 -6.95
CA ARG A 317 -9.74 -28.67 -8.29
C ARG A 317 -8.24 -28.38 -8.15
N SER A 318 -7.40 -29.07 -8.93
CA SER A 318 -5.96 -28.79 -8.97
C SER A 318 -5.67 -27.44 -9.65
N ALA A 319 -4.77 -26.67 -9.06
CA ALA A 319 -4.28 -25.39 -9.57
C ALA A 319 -2.78 -25.25 -9.31
N GLY A 320 -2.04 -24.70 -10.27
CA GLY A 320 -0.63 -24.36 -10.08
C GLY A 320 -0.50 -22.99 -9.42
N LEU A 321 0.26 -22.87 -8.34
CA LEU A 321 0.65 -21.59 -7.75
C LEU A 321 2.11 -21.30 -8.08
N LEU A 322 2.39 -20.14 -8.67
CA LEU A 322 3.72 -19.60 -8.91
C LEU A 322 3.93 -18.35 -8.05
N VAL A 323 4.79 -18.45 -7.04
CA VAL A 323 5.16 -17.34 -6.15
C VAL A 323 6.49 -16.74 -6.63
N ILE A 324 6.57 -15.42 -6.79
CA ILE A 324 7.74 -14.73 -7.35
C ILE A 324 8.17 -13.57 -6.44
N ASP A 325 9.47 -13.46 -6.16
CA ASP A 325 10.03 -12.30 -5.45
C ASP A 325 10.22 -11.10 -6.40
N ARG A 326 9.70 -9.94 -6.00
CA ARG A 326 9.86 -8.66 -6.72
C ARG A 326 11.34 -8.28 -6.93
N THR A 327 12.23 -8.67 -6.03
CA THR A 327 13.69 -8.45 -6.20
C THR A 327 14.34 -9.26 -7.32
N LEU A 328 13.61 -10.10 -8.05
CA LEU A 328 14.11 -10.67 -9.31
C LEU A 328 13.90 -9.72 -10.50
N ASP A 329 12.99 -8.76 -10.39
CA ASP A 329 12.70 -7.76 -11.41
C ASP A 329 12.26 -6.42 -10.82
N LEU A 330 13.25 -5.59 -10.48
CA LEU A 330 13.03 -4.21 -10.03
C LEU A 330 12.93 -3.22 -11.21
N LEU A 331 13.43 -3.57 -12.40
CA LEU A 331 13.45 -2.66 -13.54
C LEU A 331 12.04 -2.41 -14.09
N THR A 332 11.27 -3.48 -14.36
CA THR A 332 9.92 -3.40 -14.93
C THR A 332 8.97 -2.47 -14.17
N PRO A 333 8.87 -2.50 -12.82
CA PRO A 333 8.03 -1.57 -12.06
C PRO A 333 8.60 -0.15 -11.92
N CYS A 334 9.89 0.06 -12.16
CA CYS A 334 10.50 1.40 -12.20
C CYS A 334 10.44 2.07 -13.59
N CYS A 335 9.90 1.40 -14.62
CA CYS A 335 9.80 1.94 -15.98
C CYS A 335 8.39 2.44 -16.35
N HIS A 336 8.34 3.52 -17.12
CA HIS A 336 7.14 4.20 -17.60
C HIS A 336 6.58 3.55 -18.87
N GLY A 337 6.17 2.28 -18.74
CA GLY A 337 5.62 1.46 -19.83
C GLY A 337 4.34 2.01 -20.48
N ASP A 338 3.96 1.44 -21.62
CA ASP A 338 2.78 1.86 -22.42
C ASP A 338 1.45 1.34 -21.82
N SER A 339 1.21 1.52 -20.53
CA SER A 339 0.06 1.00 -19.79
C SER A 339 -0.92 2.12 -19.43
N LEU A 340 -2.18 2.01 -19.85
CA LEU A 340 -3.19 3.03 -19.54
C LEU A 340 -3.42 3.13 -18.02
N VAL A 341 -3.49 1.98 -17.34
CA VAL A 341 -3.85 1.93 -15.93
C VAL A 341 -2.71 2.46 -15.05
N ASP A 342 -1.45 2.14 -15.36
CA ASP A 342 -0.31 2.72 -14.62
C ASP A 342 -0.20 4.25 -14.84
N GLN A 343 -0.50 4.73 -16.05
CA GLN A 343 -0.58 6.17 -16.34
C GLN A 343 -1.69 6.85 -15.55
N ILE A 344 -2.87 6.22 -15.44
CA ILE A 344 -3.99 6.70 -14.62
C ILE A 344 -3.56 6.82 -13.14
N PHE A 345 -2.97 5.76 -12.56
CA PHE A 345 -2.55 5.72 -11.15
C PHE A 345 -1.34 6.60 -10.81
N SER A 346 -0.61 7.09 -11.83
CA SER A 346 0.50 8.04 -11.66
C SER A 346 0.10 9.49 -11.97
N SER A 347 -1.03 9.71 -12.65
CA SER A 347 -1.53 11.05 -13.00
C SER A 347 -2.56 11.57 -11.99
N LEU A 348 -3.36 10.69 -11.38
CA LEU A 348 -4.37 11.08 -10.40
C LEU A 348 -3.82 11.06 -8.96
N PRO A 349 -4.27 11.98 -8.10
CA PRO A 349 -4.00 11.89 -6.67
C PRO A 349 -4.68 10.66 -6.08
N ARG A 350 -3.99 10.00 -5.13
CA ARG A 350 -4.55 8.91 -4.33
C ARG A 350 -5.16 9.50 -3.05
N ARG A 351 -6.16 8.81 -2.50
CA ARG A 351 -6.75 9.15 -1.19
C ARG A 351 -5.65 9.27 -0.13
N GLU A 352 -5.76 10.26 0.75
CA GLU A 352 -4.91 10.36 1.93
C GLU A 352 -5.16 9.20 2.90
N ARG A 353 -4.08 8.58 3.38
CA ARG A 353 -4.12 7.52 4.39
C ARG A 353 -4.76 8.04 5.66
N THR A 354 -5.52 7.19 6.36
CA THR A 354 -6.21 7.63 7.58
C THR A 354 -5.19 7.70 8.71
N LEU A 355 -4.53 8.86 8.86
CA LEU A 355 -3.48 9.05 9.86
C LEU A 355 -3.97 8.61 11.24
N ALA A 356 -3.41 7.49 11.69
CA ALA A 356 -3.44 7.11 13.08
C ALA A 356 -2.85 8.27 13.88
N SER A 357 -3.70 8.95 14.67
CA SER A 357 -3.22 9.88 15.69
C SER A 357 -2.17 9.16 16.53
N LEU A 358 -0.92 9.56 16.36
CA LEU A 358 0.24 9.05 17.08
C LEU A 358 0.05 9.44 18.55
N GLY A 359 -0.30 8.44 19.35
CA GLY A 359 -0.51 8.63 20.78
C GLY A 359 0.83 8.86 21.46
N SER A 360 0.99 10.06 22.03
CA SER A 360 2.15 10.50 22.83
C SER A 360 3.47 10.71 22.06
N GLN A 361 4.09 11.86 22.31
CA GLN A 361 5.41 12.24 21.80
C GLN A 361 6.57 11.33 22.30
N ASN A 362 6.30 10.37 23.18
CA ASN A 362 7.31 9.46 23.74
C ASN A 362 7.72 8.30 22.82
N GLN A 363 7.07 8.10 21.66
CA GLN A 363 7.46 7.04 20.69
C GLN A 363 8.53 7.47 19.67
N LEU A 364 9.04 8.71 19.74
CA LEU A 364 10.05 9.30 18.81
C LEU A 364 11.44 8.63 18.80
N LYS A 365 11.61 7.40 19.31
CA LYS A 365 12.87 6.63 19.28
C LYS A 365 12.85 5.39 18.38
N PHE A 366 11.68 4.99 17.88
CA PHE A 366 11.56 3.91 16.90
C PHE A 366 10.79 4.44 15.69
N GLY A 367 11.23 4.08 14.48
CA GLY A 367 10.61 4.53 13.23
C GLY A 367 9.17 4.01 13.05
N PRO A 368 8.50 4.32 11.92
CA PRO A 368 7.13 3.87 11.68
C PRO A 368 7.04 2.36 11.87
N THR A 369 6.10 1.91 12.71
CA THR A 369 5.95 0.51 13.13
C THR A 369 5.53 -0.40 11.98
N TYR A 370 4.90 0.18 10.96
CA TYR A 370 4.32 -0.49 9.80
C TYR A 370 4.79 0.17 8.50
N LEU A 371 4.85 -0.62 7.42
CA LEU A 371 5.21 -0.12 6.10
C LEU A 371 4.07 0.71 5.50
N GLN A 372 4.36 1.94 5.08
CA GLN A 372 3.37 2.78 4.40
C GLN A 372 3.28 2.39 2.92
N ARG A 373 2.09 1.94 2.46
CA ARG A 373 1.76 1.70 1.05
C ARG A 373 0.82 2.79 0.54
N ALA A 374 0.99 3.23 -0.70
CA ALA A 374 0.10 4.22 -1.30
C ALA A 374 -1.30 3.62 -1.58
N PRO A 375 -2.41 4.27 -1.19
CA PRO A 375 -3.76 3.72 -1.40
C PRO A 375 -4.13 3.44 -2.85
N LEU A 376 -5.04 2.48 -3.03
CA LEU A 376 -5.59 2.04 -4.31
C LEU A 376 -6.82 2.89 -4.73
N SER A 377 -7.41 3.63 -3.80
CA SER A 377 -8.47 4.59 -4.11
C SER A 377 -7.90 5.87 -4.72
N ALA A 378 -7.88 5.97 -6.04
CA ALA A 378 -7.62 7.21 -6.75
C ALA A 378 -8.80 8.18 -6.62
N MET A 379 -8.51 9.48 -6.44
CA MET A 379 -9.48 10.56 -6.34
C MET A 379 -9.72 11.13 -7.74
N ILE A 380 -10.88 10.86 -8.34
CA ILE A 380 -11.22 11.34 -9.70
C ILE A 380 -12.02 12.65 -9.58
N PRO A 381 -11.46 13.82 -9.90
CA PRO A 381 -12.14 15.10 -9.68
C PRO A 381 -13.26 15.33 -10.72
N LEU A 382 -14.51 15.24 -10.27
CA LEU A 382 -15.69 15.46 -11.12
C LEU A 382 -16.07 16.95 -11.24
N GLU A 383 -15.68 17.78 -10.27
CA GLU A 383 -16.10 19.18 -10.10
C GLU A 383 -15.90 20.02 -11.38
N ASN A 384 -14.74 19.88 -12.01
CA ASN A 384 -14.33 20.58 -13.23
C ASN A 384 -15.32 20.40 -14.39
N PHE A 385 -16.05 19.28 -14.44
CA PHE A 385 -17.03 18.95 -15.49
C PHE A 385 -18.49 19.28 -15.12
N ILE A 386 -18.71 19.81 -13.91
CA ILE A 386 -20.02 20.25 -13.40
C ILE A 386 -20.11 21.79 -13.34
N GLN A 387 -19.02 22.48 -13.01
CA GLN A 387 -19.03 23.92 -12.74
C GLN A 387 -19.10 24.81 -14.01
N GLU A 388 -18.66 24.33 -15.18
CA GLU A 388 -18.42 25.15 -16.39
C GLU A 388 -19.66 25.64 -17.20
N GLU A 389 -20.90 25.56 -16.69
CA GLU A 389 -22.05 26.19 -17.35
C GLU A 389 -22.71 27.26 -16.46
N GLU A 390 -22.48 28.53 -16.79
CA GLU A 390 -23.35 29.65 -16.44
C GLU A 390 -24.81 29.35 -16.84
N SER A 391 -25.78 30.07 -16.23
CA SER A 391 -27.23 30.05 -16.53
C SER A 391 -28.19 29.07 -15.82
N SER A 392 -27.98 28.73 -14.54
CA SER A 392 -29.10 28.47 -13.58
C SER A 392 -28.67 28.43 -12.10
N THR A 393 -28.17 29.55 -11.57
CA THR A 393 -27.51 29.64 -10.26
C THR A 393 -28.34 29.19 -9.03
N LYS A 394 -29.68 29.10 -9.10
CA LYS A 394 -30.54 28.72 -7.95
C LYS A 394 -30.82 27.22 -7.79
N GLU A 395 -30.73 26.43 -8.85
CA GLU A 395 -30.95 24.97 -8.75
C GLU A 395 -29.61 24.24 -8.60
N LYS A 396 -28.56 24.71 -9.27
CA LYS A 396 -27.20 24.18 -9.13
C LYS A 396 -26.63 24.40 -7.72
N SER A 397 -26.83 25.58 -7.11
CA SER A 397 -26.39 25.84 -5.73
C SER A 397 -27.08 24.88 -4.77
N ARG A 398 -28.40 24.72 -4.91
CA ARG A 398 -29.20 23.86 -4.03
C ARG A 398 -28.88 22.37 -4.17
N MET A 399 -28.45 21.93 -5.35
CA MET A 399 -27.99 20.56 -5.59
C MET A 399 -26.63 20.31 -4.92
N LEU A 400 -25.68 21.25 -5.06
CA LEU A 400 -24.40 21.20 -4.35
C LEU A 400 -24.62 21.28 -2.84
N GLU A 401 -25.41 22.23 -2.34
CA GLU A 401 -25.79 22.34 -0.92
C GLU A 401 -26.47 21.07 -0.39
N CYS A 402 -27.31 20.39 -1.17
CA CYS A 402 -27.94 19.13 -0.73
C CYS A 402 -26.96 17.95 -0.73
N ILE A 403 -26.02 17.88 -1.68
CA ILE A 403 -24.98 16.85 -1.69
C ILE A 403 -23.93 17.13 -0.60
N GLU A 404 -23.55 18.39 -0.39
CA GLU A 404 -22.70 18.88 0.69
C GLU A 404 -23.34 18.62 2.05
N ALA A 405 -24.64 18.89 2.24
CA ALA A 405 -25.38 18.55 3.46
C ALA A 405 -25.51 17.03 3.69
N PHE A 406 -25.59 16.23 2.62
CA PHE A 406 -25.60 14.77 2.71
C PHE A 406 -24.21 14.19 3.05
N LEU A 407 -23.16 14.70 2.41
CA LEU A 407 -21.77 14.28 2.64
C LEU A 407 -21.23 14.77 4.00
N SER A 408 -21.59 15.99 4.45
CA SER A 408 -21.32 16.46 5.82
C SER A 408 -22.23 15.84 6.87
N GLY A 409 -23.37 15.26 6.47
CA GLY A 409 -24.15 14.35 7.31
C GLY A 409 -23.50 12.99 7.51
N LEU A 410 -22.70 12.52 6.55
CA LEU A 410 -21.92 11.28 6.60
C LEU A 410 -20.55 11.46 7.28
N ASN A 411 -19.85 12.56 6.99
CA ASN A 411 -18.59 12.94 7.61
C ASN A 411 -18.86 13.96 8.72
N GLY A 412 -18.99 13.47 9.96
CA GLY A 412 -19.37 14.25 11.15
C GLY A 412 -18.32 15.24 11.66
N GLU A 413 -17.76 16.09 10.80
CA GLU A 413 -16.83 17.16 11.16
C GLU A 413 -17.35 18.54 10.78
N LYS A 414 -17.15 19.51 11.69
CA LYS A 414 -17.33 20.93 11.39
C LYS A 414 -16.05 21.50 10.80
N SER A 415 -16.10 21.94 9.55
CA SER A 415 -15.26 23.00 8.99
C SER A 415 -13.78 22.99 9.42
N PHE A 416 -12.97 22.11 8.83
CA PHE A 416 -11.52 22.33 8.80
C PHE A 416 -11.18 23.32 7.67
N ASN A 417 -10.44 24.39 8.02
CA ASN A 417 -9.83 25.28 7.04
C ASN A 417 -8.56 24.62 6.49
N SER A 418 -8.71 23.77 5.47
CA SER A 418 -7.62 23.32 4.61
C SER A 418 -7.98 23.60 3.15
N SER A 419 -7.03 24.18 2.42
CA SER A 419 -7.21 24.57 1.01
C SER A 419 -7.10 23.34 0.09
N GLY A 420 -8.19 22.61 -0.07
CA GLY A 420 -8.34 21.50 -1.02
C GLY A 420 -9.80 21.06 -1.12
N SER A 421 -10.33 20.88 -2.33
CA SER A 421 -11.73 20.50 -2.53
C SER A 421 -11.92 18.98 -2.41
N ASP A 422 -12.27 18.53 -1.21
CA ASP A 422 -12.62 17.13 -0.92
C ASP A 422 -14.02 16.71 -1.42
N PHE A 423 -14.62 17.52 -2.30
CA PHE A 423 -15.99 17.33 -2.80
C PHE A 423 -15.99 16.61 -4.15
N LEU A 424 -16.85 15.58 -4.27
CA LEU A 424 -17.13 14.84 -5.50
C LEU A 424 -15.95 14.05 -6.11
N SER A 425 -15.10 13.42 -5.30
CA SER A 425 -14.16 12.42 -5.80
C SER A 425 -14.87 11.15 -6.30
N GLY A 426 -14.65 10.80 -7.57
CA GLY A 426 -15.13 9.57 -8.18
C GLY A 426 -14.22 8.37 -7.89
N SER A 427 -14.77 7.17 -8.06
CA SER A 427 -14.03 5.90 -8.00
C SER A 427 -14.16 5.16 -9.33
N PHE A 428 -13.16 4.34 -9.69
CA PHE A 428 -13.21 3.50 -10.90
C PHE A 428 -14.34 2.47 -10.88
N VAL A 429 -14.86 2.14 -9.69
CA VAL A 429 -15.89 1.12 -9.51
C VAL A 429 -17.24 1.80 -9.30
N SER A 430 -18.14 1.60 -10.26
CA SER A 430 -19.53 2.03 -10.13
C SER A 430 -20.26 1.10 -9.15
N THR A 431 -20.70 1.65 -8.02
CA THR A 431 -21.49 0.98 -6.97
C THR A 431 -22.90 0.56 -7.41
N ASP A 432 -23.38 1.17 -8.50
CA ASP A 432 -24.81 1.24 -8.83
C ASP A 432 -25.24 0.10 -9.78
N ASN A 433 -24.27 -0.67 -10.27
CA ASN A 433 -24.45 -1.99 -10.90
C ASN A 433 -23.19 -2.81 -10.58
N TYR A 434 -23.34 -4.11 -10.33
CA TYR A 434 -22.24 -5.10 -10.16
C TYR A 434 -21.37 -5.32 -11.42
N ARG A 435 -21.28 -4.31 -12.30
CA ARG A 435 -20.61 -4.25 -13.60
C ARG A 435 -19.69 -3.02 -13.70
N GLY A 436 -19.10 -2.58 -12.58
CA GLY A 436 -18.02 -1.58 -12.61
C GLY A 436 -16.70 -2.18 -13.11
N THR A 437 -16.36 -3.36 -12.59
CA THR A 437 -15.11 -4.09 -12.89
C THR A 437 -14.91 -4.51 -14.36
N PRO A 438 -15.92 -4.85 -15.19
CA PRO A 438 -15.71 -5.23 -16.59
C PRO A 438 -15.07 -4.13 -17.46
N TYR A 439 -15.31 -2.85 -17.15
CA TYR A 439 -14.68 -1.74 -17.89
C TYR A 439 -13.20 -1.58 -17.52
N LEU A 440 -12.86 -1.77 -16.24
CA LEU A 440 -11.49 -1.78 -15.74
C LEU A 440 -10.73 -3.01 -16.27
N GLU A 441 -11.35 -4.19 -16.16
CA GLU A 441 -10.87 -5.47 -16.70
C GLU A 441 -10.54 -5.37 -18.20
N ALA A 442 -11.40 -4.73 -18.99
CA ALA A 442 -11.21 -4.57 -20.43
C ALA A 442 -10.15 -3.52 -20.84
N ILE A 443 -9.58 -2.75 -19.91
CA ILE A 443 -8.44 -1.86 -20.16
C ILE A 443 -7.12 -2.31 -19.51
N LEU A 444 -7.12 -3.26 -18.57
CA LEU A 444 -5.91 -3.77 -17.91
C LEU A 444 -4.89 -4.35 -18.91
N ASP A 445 -5.37 -5.03 -19.96
CA ASP A 445 -4.54 -5.63 -21.01
C ASP A 445 -4.27 -4.67 -22.20
N LYS A 446 -4.69 -3.40 -22.12
CA LYS A 446 -4.62 -2.45 -23.24
C LYS A 446 -3.46 -1.46 -23.10
N ARG A 447 -2.93 -1.05 -24.25
CA ARG A 447 -1.99 0.07 -24.37
C ARG A 447 -2.73 1.39 -24.24
N THR A 448 -2.03 2.48 -23.90
CA THR A 448 -2.66 3.79 -23.64
C THR A 448 -3.53 4.27 -24.80
N LYS A 449 -3.06 4.10 -26.04
CA LYS A 449 -3.82 4.49 -27.25
C LYS A 449 -5.07 3.63 -27.49
N ASP A 450 -4.97 2.32 -27.27
CA ASP A 450 -6.07 1.39 -27.50
C ASP A 450 -7.15 1.50 -26.42
N GLY A 451 -6.74 1.66 -25.16
CA GLY A 451 -7.64 1.84 -24.02
C GLY A 451 -8.38 3.19 -24.08
N THR A 452 -7.70 4.29 -24.40
CA THR A 452 -8.37 5.61 -24.57
C THR A 452 -9.36 5.60 -25.74
N LEU A 453 -9.04 4.92 -26.85
CA LEU A 453 -9.97 4.71 -27.96
C LEU A 453 -11.16 3.82 -27.57
N LEU A 454 -10.96 2.81 -26.73
CA LEU A 454 -12.02 1.94 -26.22
C LEU A 454 -12.98 2.71 -25.30
N ILE A 455 -12.46 3.54 -24.38
CA ILE A 455 -13.25 4.43 -23.53
C ILE A 455 -14.08 5.42 -24.37
N LYS A 456 -13.48 6.01 -25.41
CA LYS A 456 -14.21 6.83 -26.41
C LYS A 456 -15.37 6.06 -27.05
N LYS A 457 -15.17 4.81 -27.47
CA LYS A 457 -16.25 3.97 -28.05
C LYS A 457 -17.38 3.72 -27.05
N TRP A 458 -17.07 3.49 -25.76
CA TRP A 458 -18.07 3.32 -24.72
C TRP A 458 -18.89 4.59 -24.48
N LEU A 459 -18.26 5.78 -24.43
CA LEU A 459 -18.98 7.05 -24.34
C LEU A 459 -19.91 7.29 -25.55
N GLN A 460 -19.44 7.00 -26.76
CA GLN A 460 -20.25 7.12 -27.98
C GLN A 460 -21.46 6.18 -27.95
N GLU A 461 -21.30 4.95 -27.45
CA GLU A 461 -22.39 4.00 -27.27
C GLU A 461 -23.38 4.45 -26.18
N SER A 462 -22.91 4.95 -25.03
CA SER A 462 -23.77 5.54 -23.99
C SER A 462 -24.60 6.72 -24.51
N LEU A 463 -23.98 7.64 -25.26
CA LEU A 463 -24.69 8.77 -25.88
C LEU A 463 -25.73 8.30 -26.90
N ARG A 464 -25.43 7.24 -27.67
CA ARG A 464 -26.36 6.61 -28.62
C ARG A 464 -27.55 5.95 -27.91
N GLN A 465 -27.32 5.28 -26.78
CA GLN A 465 -28.38 4.64 -26.00
C GLN A 465 -29.33 5.67 -25.34
N GLU A 466 -28.79 6.80 -24.87
CA GLU A 466 -29.58 7.89 -24.28
C GLU A 466 -30.14 8.89 -25.34
N ASN A 467 -29.94 8.61 -26.64
CA ASN A 467 -30.40 9.43 -27.79
C ASN A 467 -29.90 10.89 -27.79
N ILE A 468 -28.68 11.13 -27.29
CA ILE A 468 -28.10 12.47 -27.17
C ILE A 468 -27.36 12.83 -28.48
N SER A 469 -27.88 13.82 -29.22
CA SER A 469 -27.23 14.34 -30.44
C SER A 469 -26.18 15.40 -30.11
N LEU A 470 -24.91 15.11 -30.41
CA LEU A 470 -23.83 16.09 -30.33
C LEU A 470 -23.84 17.01 -31.56
N ASN A 471 -24.29 18.24 -31.38
CA ASN A 471 -24.28 19.28 -32.42
C ASN A 471 -22.90 19.96 -32.54
N THR A 472 -21.89 19.25 -33.04
CA THR A 472 -20.62 19.85 -33.46
C THR A 472 -20.19 19.34 -34.84
N LYS A 473 -19.85 20.28 -35.73
CA LYS A 473 -19.16 19.97 -36.99
C LYS A 473 -17.71 19.58 -36.68
N LEU A 474 -17.50 18.33 -36.27
CA LEU A 474 -16.16 17.74 -36.16
C LEU A 474 -15.59 17.59 -37.58
N SER A 475 -14.77 18.56 -37.99
CA SER A 475 -14.05 18.50 -39.26
C SER A 475 -13.00 17.39 -39.19
N PRO A 476 -12.96 16.42 -40.13
CA PRO A 476 -12.20 15.17 -39.97
C PRO A 476 -10.67 15.31 -40.08
N GLY A 477 -10.12 16.51 -39.88
CA GLY A 477 -8.71 16.84 -40.13
C GLY A 477 -7.87 17.25 -38.92
N ASN A 478 -8.46 17.62 -37.77
CA ASN A 478 -7.73 18.09 -36.57
C ASN A 478 -8.53 17.75 -35.29
N ASN A 479 -8.76 16.45 -35.04
CA ASN A 479 -9.49 16.00 -33.85
C ASN A 479 -8.52 15.65 -32.72
N ASP A 480 -8.31 16.57 -31.78
CA ASP A 480 -7.69 16.24 -30.50
C ASP A 480 -8.64 15.36 -29.67
N LEU A 481 -8.17 14.17 -29.30
CA LEU A 481 -8.92 13.17 -28.54
C LEU A 481 -9.35 13.70 -27.15
N LYS A 482 -8.53 14.54 -26.52
CA LYS A 482 -8.84 15.16 -25.21
C LYS A 482 -10.07 16.07 -25.34
N SER A 483 -10.10 16.94 -26.34
CA SER A 483 -11.27 17.80 -26.62
C SER A 483 -12.56 17.00 -26.89
N GLU A 484 -12.48 15.90 -27.65
CA GLU A 484 -13.63 15.08 -28.00
C GLU A 484 -14.20 14.31 -26.79
N LEU A 485 -13.33 13.70 -25.98
CA LEU A 485 -13.70 13.07 -24.71
C LEU A 485 -14.37 14.08 -23.76
N GLY A 486 -13.81 15.29 -23.63
CA GLY A 486 -14.37 16.36 -22.80
C GLY A 486 -15.79 16.77 -23.20
N VAL A 487 -16.08 16.88 -24.50
CA VAL A 487 -17.44 17.17 -25.00
C VAL A 487 -18.41 16.04 -24.69
N MET A 488 -18.00 14.77 -24.83
CA MET A 488 -18.84 13.62 -24.52
C MET A 488 -19.14 13.49 -23.02
N ILE A 489 -18.14 13.71 -22.16
CA ILE A 489 -18.31 13.74 -20.69
C ILE A 489 -19.31 14.83 -20.31
N LYS A 490 -19.10 16.07 -20.78
CA LYS A 490 -20.02 17.20 -20.53
C LYS A 490 -21.45 16.93 -20.98
N ALA A 491 -21.65 16.15 -22.05
CA ALA A 491 -22.98 15.76 -22.51
C ALA A 491 -23.67 14.75 -21.56
N LEU A 492 -22.91 13.82 -20.96
CA LEU A 492 -23.43 12.84 -20.00
C LEU A 492 -23.57 13.40 -18.57
N THR A 493 -22.79 14.40 -18.17
CA THR A 493 -22.90 15.04 -16.83
C THR A 493 -24.06 16.03 -16.72
N LYS A 494 -24.70 16.45 -17.82
CA LYS A 494 -25.81 17.43 -17.86
C LYS A 494 -27.05 17.07 -17.03
N SER A 495 -27.27 15.80 -16.70
CA SER A 495 -28.39 15.36 -15.86
C SER A 495 -27.93 14.32 -14.86
N GLN A 496 -28.40 14.45 -13.62
CA GLN A 496 -28.14 13.48 -12.56
C GLN A 496 -28.54 12.04 -12.96
N SER A 497 -29.63 11.87 -13.71
CA SER A 497 -30.06 10.54 -14.18
C SER A 497 -29.06 9.93 -15.18
N LEU A 498 -28.55 10.74 -16.12
CA LEU A 498 -27.55 10.30 -17.11
C LEU A 498 -26.21 9.98 -16.46
N LEU A 499 -25.77 10.83 -15.51
CA LEU A 499 -24.55 10.65 -14.73
C LEU A 499 -24.61 9.37 -13.90
N MET A 500 -25.68 9.15 -13.13
CA MET A 500 -25.80 7.94 -12.29
C MET A 500 -25.81 6.65 -13.13
N LYS A 501 -26.51 6.63 -14.27
CA LYS A 501 -26.50 5.46 -15.18
C LYS A 501 -25.11 5.16 -15.76
N ASN A 502 -24.34 6.19 -16.13
CA ASN A 502 -23.08 6.05 -16.88
C ASN A 502 -21.83 6.30 -16.03
N LYS A 503 -21.99 6.43 -14.71
CA LYS A 503 -20.99 6.88 -13.72
C LYS A 503 -19.61 6.25 -13.89
N GLY A 504 -19.53 4.91 -14.01
CA GLY A 504 -18.26 4.20 -14.19
C GLY A 504 -17.52 4.57 -15.48
N ILE A 505 -18.23 4.67 -16.61
CA ILE A 505 -17.64 5.07 -17.91
C ILE A 505 -17.20 6.54 -17.85
N VAL A 506 -18.01 7.42 -17.25
CA VAL A 506 -17.69 8.84 -17.07
C VAL A 506 -16.43 9.02 -16.23
N TYR A 507 -16.29 8.31 -15.10
CA TYR A 507 -15.09 8.39 -14.26
C TYR A 507 -13.83 7.83 -14.95
N LEU A 508 -13.94 6.69 -15.65
CA LEU A 508 -12.82 6.18 -16.45
C LEU A 508 -12.41 7.14 -17.57
N ALA A 509 -13.37 7.85 -18.16
CA ALA A 509 -13.09 8.86 -19.18
C ALA A 509 -12.46 10.13 -18.61
N ILE A 510 -12.86 10.58 -17.41
CA ILE A 510 -12.18 11.68 -16.70
C ILE A 510 -10.75 11.27 -16.36
N ALA A 511 -10.53 10.07 -15.84
CA ALA A 511 -9.18 9.55 -15.59
C ALA A 511 -8.32 9.50 -16.87
N ALA A 512 -8.90 9.08 -18.00
CA ALA A 512 -8.25 9.12 -19.30
C ALA A 512 -7.94 10.55 -19.79
N LEU A 513 -8.75 11.55 -19.45
CA LEU A 513 -8.45 12.96 -19.76
C LEU A 513 -7.22 13.47 -18.99
N TYR A 514 -7.01 13.05 -17.74
CA TYR A 514 -5.81 13.40 -16.97
C TYR A 514 -4.55 12.79 -17.60
N VAL A 515 -4.62 11.55 -18.07
CA VAL A 515 -3.51 10.91 -18.83
C VAL A 515 -3.21 11.63 -20.14
N LEU A 516 -4.25 12.13 -20.83
CA LEU A 516 -4.12 12.89 -22.07
C LEU A 516 -3.78 14.37 -21.85
N ASP A 517 -3.60 14.83 -20.61
CA ASP A 517 -3.17 16.20 -20.35
C ASP A 517 -1.71 16.43 -20.75
N GLU A 518 -1.38 17.64 -21.22
CA GLU A 518 -0.04 17.94 -21.73
C GLU A 518 1.03 17.82 -20.65
N LEU A 519 0.72 18.13 -19.38
CA LEU A 519 1.68 18.04 -18.28
C LEU A 519 2.04 16.58 -17.96
N HIS A 520 1.03 15.73 -17.80
CA HIS A 520 1.24 14.31 -17.46
C HIS A 520 1.80 13.53 -18.65
N SER A 521 1.26 13.71 -19.85
CA SER A 521 1.71 13.01 -21.05
C SER A 521 3.12 13.40 -21.48
N SER A 522 3.51 14.68 -21.37
CA SER A 522 4.88 15.10 -21.72
C SER A 522 5.92 14.54 -20.73
N ARG A 523 5.65 14.56 -19.42
CA ARG A 523 6.52 13.95 -18.39
C ARG A 523 6.65 12.44 -18.58
N TRP A 524 5.54 11.72 -18.82
CA TRP A 524 5.57 10.27 -19.09
C TRP A 524 6.37 9.93 -20.35
N ASN A 525 6.20 10.71 -21.43
CA ASN A 525 6.96 10.52 -22.67
C ASN A 525 8.46 10.83 -22.48
N ALA A 526 8.81 11.82 -21.65
CA ALA A 526 10.20 12.13 -21.32
C ALA A 526 10.88 10.98 -20.56
N PHE A 527 10.21 10.41 -19.56
CA PHE A 527 10.67 9.21 -18.86
C PHE A 527 10.85 8.02 -19.79
N ASN A 528 9.80 7.66 -20.55
CA ASN A 528 9.82 6.53 -21.48
C ASN A 528 10.91 6.68 -22.56
N SER A 529 11.19 7.92 -23.00
CA SER A 529 12.33 8.23 -23.87
C SER A 529 13.67 8.02 -23.17
N ALA A 530 13.84 8.53 -21.95
CA ALA A 530 15.09 8.38 -21.18
C ALA A 530 15.39 6.90 -20.87
N GLU A 531 14.39 6.11 -20.47
CA GLU A 531 14.51 4.67 -20.20
C GLU A 531 14.94 3.88 -21.43
N LYS A 532 14.38 4.19 -22.61
CA LYS A 532 14.83 3.60 -23.89
C LYS A 532 16.27 3.95 -24.21
N ILE A 533 16.66 5.22 -24.01
CA ILE A 533 18.02 5.68 -24.25
C ILE A 533 19.01 5.01 -23.28
N LEU A 534 18.66 4.86 -21.99
CA LEU A 534 19.44 4.09 -21.02
C LEU A 534 19.59 2.63 -21.44
N THR A 535 18.48 1.98 -21.86
CA THR A 535 18.49 0.59 -22.34
C THR A 535 19.40 0.40 -23.57
N VAL A 536 19.38 1.35 -24.51
CA VAL A 536 20.25 1.31 -25.71
C VAL A 536 21.72 1.51 -25.33
N ASN A 537 22.04 2.50 -24.48
CA ASN A 537 23.42 2.74 -24.04
C ASN A 537 23.98 1.58 -23.21
N ALA A 538 23.16 0.94 -22.38
CA ALA A 538 23.53 -0.25 -21.61
C ALA A 538 23.92 -1.44 -22.50
N GLY A 539 23.41 -1.51 -23.75
CA GLY A 539 23.82 -2.50 -24.75
C GLY A 539 25.09 -2.15 -25.52
N ASP A 540 25.64 -0.95 -25.37
CA ASP A 540 26.82 -0.44 -26.08
C ASP A 540 28.08 -0.46 -25.18
N THR A 541 28.19 0.48 -24.23
CA THR A 541 29.35 0.56 -23.31
C THR A 541 28.95 1.09 -21.93
N SER A 542 29.70 0.71 -20.89
CA SER A 542 29.49 1.24 -19.53
C SER A 542 29.73 2.75 -19.47
N GLN A 543 30.66 3.27 -20.27
CA GLN A 543 30.95 4.70 -20.38
C GLN A 543 29.80 5.49 -21.00
N SER A 544 29.17 5.00 -22.07
CA SER A 544 28.02 5.68 -22.68
C SER A 544 26.82 5.70 -21.74
N LEU A 545 26.59 4.62 -20.98
CA LEU A 545 25.56 4.57 -19.95
C LEU A 545 25.83 5.54 -18.79
N ALA A 546 27.06 5.59 -18.26
CA ALA A 546 27.44 6.52 -17.20
C ALA A 546 27.31 8.00 -17.64
N ALA A 547 27.78 8.32 -18.85
CA ALA A 547 27.65 9.66 -19.43
C ALA A 547 26.17 10.06 -19.58
N GLN A 548 25.30 9.13 -19.98
CA GLN A 548 23.87 9.38 -20.10
C GLN A 548 23.19 9.59 -18.74
N ILE A 549 23.63 8.91 -17.67
CA ILE A 549 23.14 9.13 -16.30
C ILE A 549 23.53 10.55 -15.84
N SER A 550 24.80 10.94 -15.98
CA SER A 550 25.26 12.30 -15.63
C SER A 550 24.53 13.39 -16.43
N ASP A 551 24.31 13.19 -17.74
CA ASP A 551 23.54 14.11 -18.60
C ASP A 551 22.09 14.31 -18.11
N LEU A 552 21.41 13.24 -17.68
CA LEU A 552 20.06 13.33 -17.12
C LEU A 552 20.02 14.12 -15.80
N ILE A 553 21.02 13.92 -14.93
CA ILE A 553 21.14 14.65 -13.66
C ILE A 553 21.42 16.13 -13.91
N ASN A 554 22.40 16.46 -14.75
CA ASN A 554 22.76 17.86 -15.08
C ASN A 554 21.58 18.61 -15.72
N LYS A 555 20.80 17.94 -16.59
CA LYS A 555 19.57 18.52 -17.17
C LYS A 555 18.47 18.81 -16.14
N SER A 556 18.45 18.09 -15.02
CA SER A 556 17.45 18.28 -13.97
C SER A 556 17.74 19.49 -13.05
N ALA A 557 19.01 19.89 -12.90
CA ALA A 557 19.40 21.09 -12.16
C ALA A 557 18.85 22.37 -12.79
N LEU A 558 18.89 22.45 -14.14
CA LEU A 558 18.42 23.58 -14.94
C LEU A 558 16.92 23.89 -14.81
N VAL A 559 16.12 22.98 -14.24
CA VAL A 559 14.66 23.13 -14.08
C VAL A 559 14.29 24.28 -13.14
N GLY A 560 15.18 24.70 -12.24
CA GLY A 560 14.93 25.76 -11.26
C GLY A 560 15.30 27.19 -11.67
N VAL A 561 16.13 27.40 -12.71
CA VAL A 561 16.98 28.61 -12.79
C VAL A 561 16.64 29.59 -13.93
N GLN A 562 15.93 29.19 -15.00
CA GLN A 562 15.66 30.08 -16.15
C GLN A 562 14.21 30.09 -16.65
N GLU A 563 13.64 31.30 -16.78
CA GLU A 563 12.30 31.54 -17.36
C GLU A 563 12.27 31.52 -18.89
N THR A 564 13.42 31.49 -19.57
CA THR A 564 13.50 31.59 -21.04
C THR A 564 14.25 30.41 -21.65
N THR A 565 13.53 29.63 -22.45
CA THR A 565 13.95 28.46 -23.26
C THR A 565 14.31 27.18 -22.48
N SER A 566 13.52 26.13 -22.73
CA SER A 566 13.62 24.76 -22.18
C SER A 566 13.71 24.61 -20.66
N LYS A 567 12.55 24.71 -19.97
CA LYS A 567 12.37 23.99 -18.70
C LYS A 567 12.55 22.49 -18.96
N GLY A 568 13.41 21.82 -18.20
CA GLY A 568 13.45 20.36 -18.19
C GLY A 568 12.14 19.79 -17.67
N LEU A 569 11.61 18.75 -18.31
CA LEU A 569 10.35 18.09 -17.93
C LEU A 569 10.49 17.12 -16.75
N LEU A 570 11.73 16.82 -16.36
CA LEU A 570 12.09 15.84 -15.34
C LEU A 570 12.86 16.54 -14.21
N THR A 571 12.39 16.35 -12.99
CA THR A 571 13.00 16.87 -11.76
C THR A 571 14.25 16.08 -11.38
N LEU A 572 15.02 16.56 -10.39
CA LEU A 572 16.15 15.80 -9.86
C LEU A 572 15.70 14.48 -9.19
N GLN A 573 14.49 14.45 -8.59
CA GLN A 573 13.87 13.22 -8.11
C GLN A 573 13.66 12.19 -9.24
N ASP A 574 13.18 12.67 -10.39
CA ASP A 574 12.98 11.86 -11.61
C ASP A 574 14.33 11.36 -12.17
N ALA A 575 15.36 12.20 -12.15
CA ALA A 575 16.71 11.84 -12.57
C ALA A 575 17.38 10.80 -11.64
N LEU A 576 17.10 10.82 -10.33
CA LEU A 576 17.56 9.80 -9.40
C LEU A 576 16.87 8.45 -9.62
N LEU A 577 15.56 8.44 -9.94
CA LEU A 577 14.86 7.21 -10.37
C LEU A 577 15.43 6.65 -11.68
N LEU A 578 15.73 7.52 -12.65
CA LEU A 578 16.41 7.11 -13.89
C LEU A 578 17.85 6.63 -13.65
N SER A 579 18.53 7.17 -12.63
CA SER A 579 19.85 6.67 -12.19
C SER A 579 19.73 5.26 -11.62
N VAL A 580 18.71 4.97 -10.80
CA VAL A 580 18.38 3.61 -10.34
C VAL A 580 18.19 2.66 -11.54
N ASN A 581 17.37 3.04 -12.53
CA ASN A 581 17.17 2.25 -13.75
C ASN A 581 18.51 2.01 -14.48
N GLY A 582 19.34 3.03 -14.60
CA GLY A 582 20.69 2.95 -15.18
C GLY A 582 21.63 1.99 -14.43
N TYR A 583 21.64 1.99 -13.10
CA TYR A 583 22.47 1.09 -12.30
C TYR A 583 21.98 -0.37 -12.31
N ILE A 584 20.66 -0.61 -12.36
CA ILE A 584 20.11 -1.96 -12.56
C ILE A 584 20.55 -2.48 -13.94
N LEU A 585 20.37 -1.70 -15.00
CA LEU A 585 20.84 -2.03 -16.36
C LEU A 585 22.37 -2.23 -16.42
N ALA A 586 23.15 -1.48 -15.65
CA ALA A 586 24.60 -1.62 -15.58
C ALA A 586 25.02 -2.95 -14.92
N GLY A 587 24.34 -3.36 -13.84
CA GLY A 587 24.56 -4.67 -13.20
C GLY A 587 24.24 -5.86 -14.11
N GLU A 588 23.28 -5.71 -15.02
CA GLU A 588 22.91 -6.72 -16.01
C GLU A 588 23.94 -6.87 -17.13
N ASN A 589 24.44 -5.75 -17.66
CA ASN A 589 25.30 -5.73 -18.86
C ASN A 589 26.80 -5.74 -18.54
N PHE A 590 27.20 -5.22 -17.38
CA PHE A 590 28.60 -5.04 -16.96
C PHE A 590 28.85 -5.63 -15.55
N PRO A 591 28.61 -6.94 -15.33
CA PRO A 591 28.71 -7.55 -14.01
C PRO A 591 30.15 -7.55 -13.46
N THR A 592 30.34 -6.99 -12.26
CA THR A 592 31.61 -6.98 -11.53
C THR A 592 31.66 -8.10 -10.49
N SER A 593 32.82 -8.72 -10.30
CA SER A 593 33.01 -9.86 -9.37
C SER A 593 33.39 -9.45 -7.95
N GLY A 594 33.01 -8.25 -7.49
CA GLY A 594 33.43 -7.72 -6.19
C GLY A 594 32.60 -6.51 -5.74
N THR A 595 33.04 -5.82 -4.70
CA THR A 595 32.36 -4.65 -4.12
C THR A 595 32.53 -3.35 -4.92
N SER A 596 33.16 -3.40 -6.10
CA SER A 596 33.29 -2.25 -7.00
C SER A 596 32.03 -2.07 -7.82
N GLY A 597 31.59 -0.82 -7.99
CA GLY A 597 30.51 -0.46 -8.91
C GLY A 597 30.77 -0.88 -10.37
N PRO A 598 29.73 -0.90 -11.22
CA PRO A 598 29.81 -1.34 -12.62
C PRO A 598 30.51 -0.33 -13.56
N PHE A 599 30.85 0.85 -13.05
CA PHE A 599 31.48 1.95 -13.79
C PHE A 599 32.94 2.15 -13.37
N SER A 600 33.71 2.93 -14.13
CA SER A 600 35.04 3.33 -13.68
C SER A 600 34.96 4.33 -12.53
N TRP A 601 36.02 4.47 -11.73
CA TRP A 601 36.07 5.45 -10.65
C TRP A 601 35.88 6.89 -11.18
N GLN A 602 36.42 7.20 -12.36
CA GLN A 602 36.26 8.51 -13.00
C GLN A 602 34.81 8.79 -13.40
N ASP A 603 34.14 7.80 -14.01
CA ASP A 603 32.75 7.91 -14.42
C ASP A 603 31.84 8.05 -13.19
N GLU A 604 32.05 7.20 -12.18
CA GLU A 604 31.26 7.22 -10.94
C GLU A 604 31.45 8.52 -10.16
N HIS A 605 32.69 9.00 -10.02
CA HIS A 605 32.99 10.30 -9.41
C HIS A 605 32.31 11.45 -10.16
N THR A 606 32.29 11.43 -11.49
CA THR A 606 31.59 12.44 -12.31
C THR A 606 30.09 12.46 -12.01
N ILE A 607 29.43 11.29 -11.88
CA ILE A 607 28.01 11.22 -11.50
C ILE A 607 27.80 11.74 -10.05
N LYS A 608 28.73 11.44 -9.12
CA LYS A 608 28.68 11.96 -7.74
C LYS A 608 28.75 13.48 -7.70
N GLU A 609 29.70 14.09 -8.42
CA GLU A 609 29.79 15.56 -8.50
C GLU A 609 28.52 16.16 -9.13
N SER A 610 28.01 15.60 -10.23
CA SER A 610 26.74 16.02 -10.84
C SER A 610 25.56 16.03 -9.85
N ILE A 611 25.46 15.05 -8.95
CA ILE A 611 24.40 15.00 -7.93
C ILE A 611 24.64 16.05 -6.84
N VAL A 612 25.88 16.18 -6.36
CA VAL A 612 26.25 17.18 -5.34
C VAL A 612 25.97 18.59 -5.84
N ASP A 613 26.40 18.92 -7.05
CA ASP A 613 26.23 20.26 -7.62
C ASP A 613 24.75 20.54 -7.96
N ALA A 614 23.99 19.56 -8.49
CA ALA A 614 22.55 19.71 -8.72
C ALA A 614 21.73 19.94 -7.43
N ILE A 615 22.16 19.38 -6.29
CA ILE A 615 21.53 19.62 -4.96
C ILE A 615 21.90 21.02 -4.44
N VAL A 616 23.16 21.44 -4.62
CA VAL A 616 23.63 22.78 -4.21
C VAL A 616 22.96 23.89 -5.04
N GLU A 617 22.78 23.69 -6.34
CA GLU A 617 22.10 24.64 -7.23
C GLU A 617 20.58 24.72 -7.00
N ASN A 618 19.96 23.66 -6.44
CA ASN A 618 18.52 23.59 -6.22
C ASN A 618 18.17 23.05 -4.81
N PRO A 619 18.34 23.87 -3.75
CA PRO A 619 18.04 23.46 -2.37
C PRO A 619 16.55 23.17 -2.10
N ALA A 620 15.64 23.54 -3.01
CA ALA A 620 14.22 23.15 -2.91
C ALA A 620 13.99 21.64 -3.09
N VAL A 621 15.01 20.88 -3.56
CA VAL A 621 14.99 19.41 -3.68
C VAL A 621 15.31 18.70 -2.34
N ALA A 622 15.54 19.44 -1.25
CA ALA A 622 15.91 18.91 0.06
C ALA A 622 14.82 18.07 0.81
N LYS A 623 13.85 17.51 0.09
CA LYS A 623 12.85 16.53 0.58
C LYS A 623 13.25 15.06 0.36
N LEU A 624 14.44 14.78 -0.17
CA LEU A 624 14.95 13.42 -0.32
C LEU A 624 15.35 12.84 1.04
N LYS A 625 14.91 11.62 1.37
CA LYS A 625 15.13 10.99 2.69
C LYS A 625 16.61 10.94 3.09
N PHE A 626 17.50 10.56 2.18
CA PHE A 626 18.94 10.49 2.49
C PHE A 626 19.58 11.87 2.76
N LEU A 627 18.86 12.97 2.50
CA LEU A 627 19.21 14.35 2.86
C LEU A 627 18.47 14.86 4.12
N GLN A 628 17.55 14.09 4.69
CA GLN A 628 16.80 14.44 5.90
C GLN A 628 17.75 14.70 7.08
N GLY A 629 17.48 15.74 7.87
CA GLY A 629 18.39 16.30 8.86
C GLY A 629 19.33 17.37 8.30
N LEU A 630 19.88 17.23 7.08
CA LEU A 630 20.67 18.30 6.45
C LEU A 630 19.78 19.51 6.12
N THR A 631 18.55 19.24 5.69
CA THR A 631 17.52 20.25 5.39
C THR A 631 17.09 21.06 6.61
N GLU A 632 17.00 20.42 7.77
CA GLU A 632 16.53 21.07 9.01
C GLU A 632 17.54 22.12 9.49
N GLU A 633 18.84 21.88 9.29
CA GLU A 633 19.90 22.86 9.54
C GLU A 633 19.92 24.00 8.50
N VAL A 634 19.56 23.73 7.24
CA VAL A 634 19.44 24.75 6.18
C VAL A 634 18.26 25.69 6.43
N ASP A 635 17.10 25.17 6.83
CA ASP A 635 15.94 26.00 7.20
C ASP A 635 16.21 26.85 8.44
N VAL A 636 16.94 26.32 9.43
CA VAL A 636 17.40 27.10 10.60
C VAL A 636 18.33 28.23 10.17
N ALA A 637 19.34 27.96 9.33
CA ALA A 637 20.29 28.98 8.85
C ALA A 637 19.62 30.10 8.04
N ASN A 638 18.73 29.74 7.11
CA ASN A 638 17.93 30.70 6.32
C ASN A 638 17.00 31.55 7.20
N SER A 639 16.63 31.06 8.40
CA SER A 639 15.81 31.80 9.37
C SER A 639 16.59 32.79 10.23
N SER A 640 17.90 32.57 10.45
CA SER A 640 18.78 33.51 11.16
C SER A 640 19.11 34.75 10.32
N ASP A 641 19.39 34.59 9.03
CA ASP A 641 19.74 35.72 8.16
C ASP A 641 18.59 36.72 8.02
N ARG A 642 17.34 36.22 7.94
CA ARG A 642 16.14 37.07 7.88
C ARG A 642 15.83 37.86 9.16
N LYS A 643 16.56 37.65 10.26
CA LYS A 643 16.38 38.38 11.52
C LYS A 643 17.39 39.51 11.74
N GLN A 644 18.41 39.67 10.88
CA GLN A 644 19.37 40.78 11.01
C GLN A 644 18.99 42.02 10.18
N GLU A 645 18.07 41.92 9.21
CA GLU A 645 17.57 43.06 8.43
C GLU A 645 16.34 43.76 9.04
N LYS A 646 16.42 44.11 10.34
CA LYS A 646 15.63 45.19 10.99
C LYS A 646 16.00 45.33 12.47
N ASP A 647 16.88 46.28 12.77
CA ASP A 647 16.59 47.36 13.71
C ASP A 647 17.79 48.32 13.79
N VAL A 648 17.61 49.56 13.32
CA VAL A 648 18.53 50.68 13.57
C VAL A 648 17.71 51.88 14.01
N SER A 649 17.88 52.28 15.27
CA SER A 649 17.39 53.53 15.85
C SER A 649 18.51 54.12 16.72
N PRO A 650 18.86 55.41 16.62
CA PRO A 650 19.97 56.00 17.38
C PRO A 650 19.54 56.69 18.69
N ASP A 651 20.56 57.08 19.48
CA ASP A 651 20.57 58.04 20.62
C ASP A 651 19.92 57.57 21.95
N GLN A 652 20.55 57.62 23.14
CA GLN A 652 21.58 58.54 23.66
C GLN A 652 22.22 58.08 25.02
N GLU A 653 23.40 58.65 25.33
CA GLU A 653 24.01 58.93 26.67
C GLU A 653 24.32 57.81 27.72
N GLY A 654 25.60 57.39 27.75
CA GLY A 654 26.55 57.79 28.81
C GLY A 654 26.63 57.01 30.14
N THR A 655 27.77 56.34 30.40
CA THR A 655 28.81 56.74 31.41
C THR A 655 30.03 55.80 31.30
N ILE A 656 31.22 56.34 31.56
CA ILE A 656 32.58 55.77 31.35
C ILE A 656 33.05 55.00 32.60
N ASP A 657 33.84 53.90 32.47
CA ASP A 657 35.23 53.87 33.02
C ASP A 657 36.14 52.64 32.71
N PHE A 658 37.45 52.94 32.70
CA PHE A 658 38.67 52.09 32.76
C PHE A 658 39.07 51.13 31.61
N ASP A 659 39.90 51.70 30.71
CA ASP A 659 41.31 51.33 30.46
C ASP A 659 41.75 50.10 29.64
N GLU A 660 42.32 50.45 28.47
CA GLU A 660 43.73 50.18 28.11
C GLU A 660 44.13 48.77 27.60
N TRP A 661 44.05 48.56 26.27
CA TRP A 661 45.25 48.38 25.44
C TRP A 661 45.03 48.60 23.93
N ASP A 662 45.88 49.47 23.39
CA ASP A 662 46.32 49.68 21.99
C ASP A 662 45.48 49.15 20.81
N ASN A 663 45.02 50.12 20.00
CA ASN A 663 44.79 49.95 18.57
C ASN A 663 46.08 49.48 17.85
N TRP A 664 46.04 48.31 17.23
CA TRP A 664 46.86 48.02 16.05
C TRP A 664 45.96 47.45 14.95
N GLU A 665 45.68 48.30 13.96
CA GLU A 665 45.34 47.97 12.57
C GLU A 665 44.09 47.07 12.35
N ASP A 666 42.92 47.73 12.37
CA ASP A 666 41.73 47.28 11.62
C ASP A 666 42.07 47.20 10.12
N ASP A 667 42.23 45.99 9.58
CA ASP A 667 42.10 45.71 8.13
C ASP A 667 41.63 44.26 7.81
N ASP A 668 41.31 43.42 8.83
CA ASP A 668 41.02 41.98 8.64
C ASP A 668 39.69 41.47 9.24
N ILE A 669 38.85 42.33 9.84
CA ILE A 669 37.63 41.88 10.56
C ILE A 669 36.48 41.42 9.61
N GLU A 670 36.44 41.89 8.36
CA GLU A 670 35.52 41.31 7.35
C GLU A 670 35.92 39.87 6.97
N ASN A 671 37.22 39.56 7.03
CA ASN A 671 37.81 38.32 6.54
C ASN A 671 37.47 37.08 7.41
N ASP A 672 37.16 37.26 8.69
CA ASP A 672 36.89 36.14 9.62
C ASP A 672 35.43 35.67 9.61
N LYS A 673 34.45 36.54 9.30
CA LYS A 673 33.06 36.09 9.08
C LYS A 673 32.95 35.23 7.83
N ASP A 674 33.60 35.63 6.74
CA ASP A 674 33.62 34.86 5.49
C ASP A 674 34.33 33.52 5.68
N LYS A 675 35.42 33.44 6.47
CA LYS A 675 36.08 32.17 6.82
C LYS A 675 35.18 31.24 7.66
N VAL A 676 34.44 31.76 8.63
CA VAL A 676 33.52 30.95 9.46
C VAL A 676 32.34 30.42 8.63
N ASN A 677 31.75 31.26 7.77
CA ASN A 677 30.70 30.84 6.85
C ASN A 677 31.21 29.81 5.83
N ALA A 678 32.38 30.07 5.20
CA ALA A 678 33.01 29.12 4.28
C ALA A 678 33.40 27.79 4.94
N CYS A 679 33.77 27.79 6.23
CA CYS A 679 34.02 26.58 7.00
C CYS A 679 32.73 25.77 7.22
N GLY A 680 31.63 26.43 7.55
CA GLY A 680 30.30 25.81 7.66
C GLY A 680 29.81 25.21 6.33
N ASP A 681 29.96 25.93 5.23
CA ASP A 681 29.55 25.46 3.91
C ASP A 681 30.47 24.36 3.37
N MET A 682 31.77 24.39 3.69
CA MET A 682 32.70 23.30 3.40
C MET A 682 32.33 22.02 4.18
N GLN A 683 31.96 22.14 5.45
CA GLN A 683 31.47 21.02 6.26
C GLN A 683 30.17 20.43 5.70
N ARG A 684 29.20 21.28 5.33
CA ARG A 684 27.94 20.87 4.68
C ARG A 684 28.19 20.16 3.34
N LYS A 685 29.09 20.68 2.49
CA LYS A 685 29.44 20.02 1.22
C LYS A 685 30.16 18.68 1.47
N LEU A 686 30.90 18.53 2.57
CA LEU A 686 31.51 17.25 2.97
C LEU A 686 30.46 16.23 3.42
N GLU A 687 29.48 16.63 4.24
CA GLU A 687 28.39 15.74 4.66
C GLU A 687 27.50 15.33 3.48
N LEU A 688 27.17 16.27 2.59
CA LEU A 688 26.43 15.97 1.36
C LEU A 688 27.17 14.92 0.50
N ARG A 689 28.49 15.03 0.34
CA ARG A 689 29.31 14.02 -0.33
C ARG A 689 29.21 12.65 0.34
N HIS A 690 29.30 12.58 1.67
CA HIS A 690 29.16 11.34 2.43
C HIS A 690 27.76 10.70 2.26
N ARG A 691 26.70 11.52 2.26
CA ARG A 691 25.32 11.06 1.99
C ARG A 691 25.17 10.55 0.55
N VAL A 692 25.82 11.20 -0.42
CA VAL A 692 25.88 10.70 -1.82
C VAL A 692 26.71 9.42 -1.93
N ASP A 693 27.80 9.24 -1.18
CA ASP A 693 28.54 7.98 -1.15
C ASP A 693 27.69 6.82 -0.59
N ASN A 694 26.89 7.06 0.45
CA ASN A 694 25.89 6.09 0.93
C ASN A 694 24.84 5.75 -0.15
N PHE A 695 24.39 6.73 -0.93
CA PHE A 695 23.52 6.49 -2.07
C PHE A 695 24.15 5.59 -3.13
N PHE A 696 25.46 5.71 -3.39
CA PHE A 696 26.14 4.83 -4.34
C PHE A 696 26.37 3.43 -3.77
N ASN A 697 26.64 3.28 -2.46
CA ASN A 697 26.64 1.97 -1.80
C ASN A 697 25.29 1.24 -1.99
N PHE A 698 24.17 1.96 -1.91
CA PHE A 698 22.84 1.43 -2.24
C PHE A 698 22.69 1.06 -3.72
N LEU A 699 23.11 1.93 -4.65
CA LEU A 699 23.08 1.62 -6.08
C LEU A 699 23.94 0.39 -6.44
N HIS A 700 25.09 0.21 -5.79
CA HIS A 700 25.93 -0.99 -5.95
C HIS A 700 25.25 -2.26 -5.42
N LYS A 701 24.43 -2.18 -4.36
CA LYS A 701 23.55 -3.29 -3.95
C LYS A 701 22.55 -3.62 -5.06
N LEU A 702 21.94 -2.62 -5.70
CA LEU A 702 20.99 -2.84 -6.80
C LEU A 702 21.63 -3.54 -8.01
N CYS A 703 22.91 -3.33 -8.31
CA CYS A 703 23.60 -4.06 -9.37
C CYS A 703 23.66 -5.58 -9.13
N LYS A 704 23.65 -6.03 -7.86
CA LYS A 704 23.69 -7.46 -7.51
C LYS A 704 22.39 -8.21 -7.83
N VAL A 705 21.26 -7.48 -7.96
CA VAL A 705 19.89 -7.99 -8.17
C VAL A 705 19.78 -9.00 -9.31
N ARG A 706 20.31 -8.65 -10.50
CA ARG A 706 20.32 -9.53 -11.68
C ARG A 706 21.71 -10.11 -12.02
N GLY A 707 22.75 -9.76 -11.25
CA GLY A 707 24.11 -10.31 -11.42
C GLY A 707 24.24 -11.81 -11.08
N ASN A 708 23.21 -12.40 -10.47
CA ASN A 708 23.14 -13.83 -10.19
C ASN A 708 23.08 -14.68 -11.46
N VAL A 709 23.87 -15.76 -11.47
CA VAL A 709 24.13 -16.70 -12.59
C VAL A 709 22.86 -17.14 -13.34
N MET A 710 21.74 -17.26 -12.63
CA MET A 710 20.40 -17.62 -13.10
C MET A 710 19.91 -16.82 -14.33
N PHE A 711 20.23 -15.52 -14.43
CA PHE A 711 19.83 -14.69 -15.58
C PHE A 711 20.81 -14.73 -16.76
N ARG A 712 22.09 -15.06 -16.51
CA ARG A 712 23.07 -15.22 -17.58
C ARG A 712 22.70 -16.39 -18.50
N GLU A 713 22.18 -17.46 -17.90
CA GLU A 713 21.65 -18.64 -18.61
C GLU A 713 20.38 -18.28 -19.42
N TRP A 714 19.53 -17.38 -18.90
CA TRP A 714 18.35 -16.86 -19.60
C TRP A 714 18.67 -16.22 -20.94
N SER A 715 19.76 -15.45 -20.98
CA SER A 715 20.24 -14.67 -22.14
C SER A 715 21.19 -15.43 -23.06
N VAL A 716 21.83 -16.51 -22.59
CA VAL A 716 22.78 -17.31 -23.38
C VAL A 716 22.09 -18.35 -24.27
N MET A 717 20.90 -18.83 -23.89
CA MET A 717 20.15 -19.83 -24.69
C MET A 717 19.15 -19.23 -25.69
N GLY A 718 18.98 -17.90 -25.69
CA GLY A 718 18.21 -17.18 -26.71
C GLY A 718 19.10 -16.70 -27.86
N GLU A 719 19.23 -17.52 -28.91
CA GLU A 719 19.95 -17.11 -30.12
C GLU A 719 19.20 -16.02 -30.90
N ASN A 720 19.48 -14.75 -30.58
CA ASN A 720 19.75 -13.69 -31.57
C ASN A 720 20.07 -12.35 -30.90
N LYS A 721 21.33 -11.88 -31.04
CA LYS A 721 21.74 -10.51 -30.67
C LYS A 721 21.28 -9.47 -31.71
N TYR A 722 19.99 -9.37 -31.95
CA TYR A 722 19.38 -8.24 -32.66
C TYR A 722 18.61 -7.39 -31.64
N SER A 723 19.01 -6.13 -31.50
CA SER A 723 18.52 -5.16 -30.49
C SER A 723 17.06 -4.74 -30.63
N ASP A 724 16.30 -5.42 -31.50
CA ASP A 724 14.91 -5.09 -31.82
C ASP A 724 13.94 -6.26 -31.60
N ASP A 725 14.40 -7.39 -31.06
CA ASP A 725 13.52 -8.50 -30.64
C ASP A 725 12.52 -8.03 -29.57
N PRO A 726 11.19 -8.12 -29.81
CA PRO A 726 10.19 -7.75 -28.81
C PRO A 726 10.34 -8.53 -27.49
N TYR A 727 10.84 -9.76 -27.51
CA TYR A 727 11.06 -10.59 -26.32
C TYR A 727 12.10 -9.97 -25.36
N SER A 728 13.13 -9.32 -25.90
CA SER A 728 14.19 -8.70 -25.10
C SER A 728 13.64 -7.61 -24.16
N LYS A 729 12.68 -6.83 -24.65
CA LYS A 729 12.08 -5.64 -24.02
C LYS A 729 10.99 -5.97 -22.98
N LYS A 730 10.62 -7.24 -22.79
CA LYS A 730 9.59 -7.69 -21.82
C LYS A 730 10.13 -7.86 -20.41
N GLY A 731 9.26 -7.74 -19.41
CA GLY A 731 9.58 -8.02 -18.01
C GLY A 731 9.82 -9.50 -17.72
N LEU A 732 10.26 -9.80 -16.48
CA LEU A 732 10.51 -11.17 -16.02
C LEU A 732 9.26 -12.04 -16.08
N LEU A 733 8.09 -11.50 -15.71
CA LEU A 733 6.86 -12.28 -15.60
C LEU A 733 6.45 -12.89 -16.95
N TYR A 734 6.47 -12.10 -18.03
CA TYR A 734 6.29 -12.58 -19.40
C TYR A 734 7.27 -13.70 -19.72
N LYS A 735 8.55 -13.42 -19.50
CA LYS A 735 9.68 -14.31 -19.81
C LYS A 735 9.50 -15.68 -19.13
N VAL A 736 9.19 -15.70 -17.84
CA VAL A 736 8.90 -16.93 -17.07
C VAL A 736 7.65 -17.63 -17.60
N LEU A 737 6.53 -16.92 -17.78
CA LEU A 737 5.28 -17.53 -18.23
C LEU A 737 5.40 -18.18 -19.61
N SER A 738 6.01 -17.50 -20.60
CA SER A 738 6.21 -18.07 -21.93
C SER A 738 7.00 -19.39 -21.87
N ARG A 739 8.12 -19.44 -21.14
CA ARG A 739 8.92 -20.67 -21.02
C ARG A 739 8.20 -21.78 -20.27
N VAL A 740 7.49 -21.45 -19.19
CA VAL A 740 6.69 -22.44 -18.44
C VAL A 740 5.59 -23.04 -19.31
N LEU A 741 4.85 -22.22 -20.05
CA LEU A 741 3.76 -22.64 -20.95
C LEU A 741 4.29 -23.46 -22.14
N GLU A 742 5.50 -23.18 -22.61
CA GLU A 742 6.24 -23.97 -23.61
C GLU A 742 6.90 -25.24 -23.03
N LYS A 743 6.76 -25.49 -21.71
CA LYS A 743 7.38 -26.60 -20.98
C LYS A 743 8.92 -26.62 -21.06
N GLN A 744 9.53 -25.45 -21.25
CA GLN A 744 10.97 -25.25 -21.12
C GLN A 744 11.35 -25.18 -19.63
N ASP A 745 12.60 -25.50 -19.32
CA ASP A 745 13.10 -25.36 -17.95
C ASP A 745 13.29 -23.88 -17.60
N VAL A 746 13.03 -23.54 -16.34
CA VAL A 746 13.19 -22.19 -15.80
C VAL A 746 14.25 -22.26 -14.71
N PRO A 747 15.45 -21.71 -14.94
CA PRO A 747 16.50 -21.66 -13.93
C PRO A 747 15.98 -21.10 -12.60
N GLY A 748 16.34 -21.74 -11.49
CA GLY A 748 15.90 -21.33 -10.14
C GLY A 748 14.45 -21.65 -9.76
N LEU A 749 13.62 -22.21 -10.65
CA LEU A 749 12.22 -22.56 -10.34
C LEU A 749 12.13 -23.83 -9.47
N GLU A 750 11.86 -23.62 -8.17
CA GLU A 750 11.67 -24.70 -7.21
C GLU A 750 10.21 -25.17 -7.21
N TYR A 751 10.00 -26.48 -7.04
CA TYR A 751 8.67 -27.09 -6.88
C TYR A 751 8.61 -27.76 -5.51
N HIS A 752 7.62 -27.37 -4.71
CA HIS A 752 7.44 -27.86 -3.35
C HIS A 752 6.49 -29.05 -3.33
N SER A 753 7.03 -30.24 -3.07
CA SER A 753 6.23 -31.47 -3.04
C SER A 753 5.46 -31.61 -1.73
N THR A 754 4.13 -31.66 -1.80
CA THR A 754 3.27 -32.05 -0.67
C THR A 754 3.62 -33.44 -0.13
N THR A 755 3.40 -33.67 1.18
CA THR A 755 3.97 -34.80 1.93
C THR A 755 3.57 -36.19 1.41
N VAL A 756 2.42 -36.32 0.73
CA VAL A 756 2.04 -37.56 0.02
C VAL A 756 3.07 -37.92 -1.06
N GLY A 757 3.58 -36.94 -1.82
CA GLY A 757 4.66 -37.15 -2.78
C GLY A 757 6.02 -37.46 -2.15
N ARG A 758 6.28 -36.96 -0.93
CA ARG A 758 7.50 -37.32 -0.16
C ARG A 758 7.46 -38.77 0.32
N LEU A 759 6.30 -39.28 0.74
CA LEU A 759 6.13 -40.69 1.14
C LEU A 759 6.42 -41.66 -0.02
N PHE A 760 5.95 -41.37 -1.24
CA PHE A 760 6.26 -42.19 -2.41
C PHE A 760 7.73 -42.11 -2.84
N LYS A 761 8.41 -40.97 -2.65
CA LYS A 761 9.87 -40.84 -2.88
C LYS A 761 10.71 -41.58 -1.84
N SER A 762 10.29 -41.57 -0.57
CA SER A 762 11.06 -42.14 0.55
C SER A 762 10.88 -43.66 0.71
N GLY A 763 9.65 -44.17 0.60
CA GLY A 763 9.32 -45.55 0.95
C GLY A 763 9.48 -46.60 -0.17
N LEU A 764 9.44 -46.20 -1.45
CA LEU A 764 9.35 -47.14 -2.58
C LEU A 764 10.49 -47.07 -3.60
N GLY A 765 11.55 -46.30 -3.33
CA GLY A 765 12.67 -46.01 -4.24
C GLY A 765 13.55 -47.18 -4.71
N ARG A 766 13.13 -48.44 -4.52
CA ARG A 766 13.74 -49.64 -5.13
C ARG A 766 13.10 -50.06 -6.45
N PHE A 767 11.95 -49.48 -6.82
CA PHE A 767 11.36 -49.64 -8.15
C PHE A 767 11.48 -48.31 -8.91
N GLY A 768 12.34 -48.28 -9.93
CA GLY A 768 12.75 -47.07 -10.68
C GLY A 768 11.69 -46.44 -11.59
N LEU A 769 10.43 -46.36 -11.15
CA LEU A 769 9.36 -45.60 -11.78
C LEU A 769 9.40 -44.16 -11.25
N GLY A 770 10.36 -43.38 -11.74
CA GLY A 770 10.41 -41.95 -11.45
C GLY A 770 9.15 -41.26 -11.99
N GLN A 771 8.28 -40.78 -11.10
CA GLN A 771 7.21 -39.86 -11.51
C GLN A 771 7.84 -38.57 -12.04
N ALA A 772 7.38 -38.11 -13.20
CA ALA A 772 7.79 -36.83 -13.75
C ALA A 772 7.50 -35.71 -12.72
N LYS A 773 8.42 -34.75 -12.58
CA LYS A 773 8.18 -33.51 -11.82
C LYS A 773 6.95 -32.85 -12.45
N PRO A 774 5.87 -32.58 -11.69
CA PRO A 774 4.69 -31.93 -12.26
C PRO A 774 5.08 -30.57 -12.82
N SER A 775 4.56 -30.21 -14.00
CA SER A 775 4.75 -28.89 -14.58
C SER A 775 3.56 -27.98 -14.25
N LEU A 776 3.83 -26.69 -14.08
CA LEU A 776 2.77 -25.68 -13.92
C LEU A 776 1.85 -25.66 -15.17
N ALA A 777 2.39 -25.92 -16.36
CA ALA A 777 1.62 -25.98 -17.61
C ALA A 777 0.76 -27.26 -17.78
N ASP A 778 0.86 -28.22 -16.85
CA ASP A 778 -0.09 -29.35 -16.78
C ASP A 778 -1.40 -28.95 -16.09
N GLN A 779 -1.44 -27.78 -15.43
CA GLN A 779 -2.60 -27.28 -14.69
C GLN A 779 -3.52 -26.46 -15.59
N ASN A 780 -4.83 -26.61 -15.40
CA ASN A 780 -5.86 -25.82 -16.11
C ASN A 780 -6.23 -24.52 -15.36
N VAL A 781 -5.57 -24.25 -14.23
CA VAL A 781 -5.61 -23.00 -13.47
C VAL A 781 -4.17 -22.70 -13.09
N ILE A 782 -3.72 -21.48 -13.37
CA ILE A 782 -2.43 -20.98 -12.91
C ILE A 782 -2.70 -19.71 -12.12
N MET A 783 -2.28 -19.70 -10.86
CA MET A 783 -2.24 -18.51 -10.01
C MET A 783 -0.79 -18.03 -9.97
N VAL A 784 -0.53 -16.77 -10.30
CA VAL A 784 0.77 -16.14 -10.06
C VAL A 784 0.60 -15.12 -8.94
N PHE A 785 1.49 -15.12 -7.96
CA PHE A 785 1.51 -14.14 -6.89
C PHE A 785 2.89 -13.51 -6.73
N VAL A 786 2.99 -12.19 -6.91
CA VAL A 786 4.27 -11.47 -6.76
C VAL A 786 4.39 -10.82 -5.38
N ILE A 787 5.39 -11.27 -4.63
CA ILE A 787 5.72 -10.76 -3.29
C ILE A 787 6.57 -9.50 -3.42
N GLY A 788 6.12 -8.40 -2.81
CA GLY A 788 6.69 -7.07 -2.95
C GLY A 788 5.86 -6.14 -3.86
N GLY A 789 5.02 -6.73 -4.72
CA GLY A 789 4.03 -6.02 -5.53
C GLY A 789 4.12 -6.31 -7.03
N ILE A 790 3.11 -5.86 -7.78
CA ILE A 790 2.92 -6.09 -9.23
C ILE A 790 2.44 -4.80 -9.89
N ASN A 791 2.84 -4.52 -11.14
CA ASN A 791 2.35 -3.37 -11.92
C ASN A 791 1.39 -3.80 -13.06
N CYS A 792 0.70 -2.84 -13.70
CA CYS A 792 -0.26 -3.22 -14.76
C CYS A 792 0.43 -3.58 -16.08
N VAL A 793 1.67 -3.09 -16.33
CA VAL A 793 2.52 -3.58 -17.44
C VAL A 793 2.68 -5.10 -17.37
N GLU A 794 3.05 -5.65 -16.22
CA GLU A 794 3.21 -7.08 -15.98
C GLU A 794 1.89 -7.85 -16.11
N VAL A 795 0.78 -7.29 -15.64
CA VAL A 795 -0.56 -7.87 -15.82
C VAL A 795 -0.88 -8.04 -17.31
N ARG A 796 -0.68 -6.99 -18.11
CA ARG A 796 -0.84 -7.08 -19.56
C ARG A 796 0.13 -8.10 -20.17
N GLU A 797 1.41 -8.02 -19.84
CA GLU A 797 2.42 -8.89 -20.44
C GLU A 797 2.20 -10.37 -20.08
N ALA A 798 1.67 -10.68 -18.89
CA ALA A 798 1.26 -12.03 -18.53
C ALA A 798 0.07 -12.53 -19.38
N HIS A 799 -0.90 -11.66 -19.69
CA HIS A 799 -1.98 -11.98 -20.64
C HIS A 799 -1.47 -12.12 -22.09
N GLU A 800 -0.49 -11.32 -22.49
CA GLU A 800 0.19 -11.41 -23.80
C GLU A 800 0.89 -12.77 -23.95
N ALA A 801 1.73 -13.15 -22.97
CA ALA A 801 2.41 -14.46 -22.93
C ALA A 801 1.42 -15.64 -22.97
N LEU A 802 0.29 -15.55 -22.28
CA LEU A 802 -0.77 -16.57 -22.35
C LEU A 802 -1.41 -16.64 -23.75
N SER A 803 -1.67 -15.49 -24.37
CA SER A 803 -2.32 -15.39 -25.68
C SER A 803 -1.44 -15.90 -26.83
N GLU A 804 -0.12 -15.78 -26.69
CA GLU A 804 0.88 -16.29 -27.64
C GLU A 804 1.20 -17.78 -27.42
N SER A 805 0.83 -18.33 -26.25
CA SER A 805 1.14 -19.72 -25.89
C SER A 805 0.33 -20.77 -26.65
N SER A 806 0.79 -22.03 -26.57
CA SER A 806 0.04 -23.19 -27.05
C SER A 806 -1.18 -23.58 -26.18
N ARG A 807 -1.40 -22.89 -25.06
CA ARG A 807 -2.43 -23.22 -24.05
C ARG A 807 -3.27 -21.99 -23.64
N PRO A 808 -3.96 -21.31 -24.58
CA PRO A 808 -4.85 -20.18 -24.27
C PRO A 808 -6.13 -20.60 -23.50
N ASP A 809 -6.32 -21.90 -23.27
CA ASP A 809 -7.40 -22.46 -22.45
C ASP A 809 -7.14 -22.39 -20.93
N ILE A 810 -5.93 -22.00 -20.51
CA ILE A 810 -5.55 -21.90 -19.09
C ILE A 810 -6.24 -20.71 -18.41
N ASP A 811 -6.80 -20.99 -17.24
CA ASP A 811 -7.45 -20.03 -16.35
C ASP A 811 -6.38 -19.32 -15.50
N LEU A 812 -5.77 -18.26 -16.05
CA LEU A 812 -4.71 -17.46 -15.40
C LEU A 812 -5.30 -16.44 -14.43
N VAL A 813 -4.82 -16.45 -13.19
CA VAL A 813 -5.13 -15.47 -12.13
C VAL A 813 -3.82 -14.85 -11.63
N LEU A 814 -3.79 -13.53 -11.50
CA LEU A 814 -2.64 -12.74 -11.11
C LEU A 814 -2.91 -12.04 -9.78
N GLY A 815 -1.92 -12.03 -8.90
CA GLY A 815 -1.97 -11.41 -7.59
C GLY A 815 -0.65 -10.75 -7.21
N GLY A 816 -0.70 -9.82 -6.26
CA GLY A 816 0.50 -9.28 -5.62
C GLY A 816 0.21 -8.65 -4.27
N THR A 817 1.24 -8.43 -3.46
CA THR A 817 1.10 -7.83 -2.12
C THR A 817 0.63 -6.36 -2.17
N THR A 818 0.87 -5.67 -3.28
CA THR A 818 0.39 -4.30 -3.56
C THR A 818 0.38 -4.08 -5.07
N LEU A 819 -0.37 -3.07 -5.53
CA LEU A 819 -0.13 -2.45 -6.84
C LEU A 819 1.13 -1.57 -6.75
N LEU A 820 1.94 -1.52 -7.81
CA LEU A 820 3.12 -0.68 -7.93
C LEU A 820 3.05 0.22 -9.18
N THR A 821 3.30 1.51 -9.01
CA THR A 821 3.69 2.44 -10.07
C THR A 821 5.18 2.83 -9.93
N PRO A 822 5.78 3.51 -10.94
CA PRO A 822 7.14 4.03 -10.81
C PRO A 822 7.33 4.98 -9.62
N ASN A 823 6.29 5.73 -9.23
CA ASN A 823 6.30 6.57 -8.03
C ASN A 823 6.29 5.73 -6.74
N ASP A 824 5.51 4.64 -6.68
CA ASP A 824 5.53 3.73 -5.52
C ASP A 824 6.90 3.05 -5.38
N MET A 825 7.55 2.72 -6.51
CA MET A 825 8.92 2.20 -6.52
C MET A 825 9.95 3.25 -6.07
N PHE A 826 9.78 4.53 -6.42
CA PHE A 826 10.61 5.60 -5.88
C PHE A 826 10.50 5.63 -4.34
N GLU A 827 9.29 5.62 -3.78
CA GLU A 827 9.10 5.65 -2.32
C GLU A 827 9.60 4.38 -1.61
N LEU A 828 9.49 3.21 -2.27
CA LEU A 828 10.04 1.96 -1.76
C LEU A 828 11.56 1.92 -1.78
N LEU A 829 12.22 2.54 -2.76
CA LEU A 829 13.67 2.47 -2.93
C LEU A 829 14.39 3.63 -2.25
N LEU A 830 13.91 4.86 -2.44
CA LEU A 830 14.58 6.13 -2.06
C LEU A 830 13.79 6.95 -1.02
N GLY A 831 12.52 6.59 -0.76
CA GLY A 831 11.66 7.21 0.25
C GLY A 831 11.74 6.54 1.62
N GLU A 832 10.75 6.81 2.49
CA GLU A 832 10.74 6.39 3.92
C GLU A 832 11.04 4.90 4.14
N SER A 833 10.65 4.04 3.20
CA SER A 833 10.75 2.58 3.30
C SER A 833 12.14 1.99 3.00
N GLY A 834 13.02 2.74 2.31
CA GLY A 834 14.36 2.29 1.90
C GLY A 834 15.37 2.26 3.05
N TYR A 835 16.34 1.34 2.98
CA TYR A 835 17.49 1.27 3.91
C TYR A 835 18.65 2.17 3.45
N LEU A 836 18.32 3.44 3.18
CA LEU A 836 19.19 4.50 2.67
C LEU A 836 19.48 5.55 3.74
#